data_AF-A0A925EU38-F1
#
_entry.id   AF-A0A925EU38-F1
#
_cell.length_a   1.000
_cell.length_b   1.000
_cell.length_c   1.000
_cell.angle_alpha   90.00
_cell.angle_beta   90.00
_cell.angle_gamma   90.00
#
_symmetry.space_group_name_H-M   'P 1'
#
loop_
_entity.id
_entity.type
_entity.pdbx_description
1 polymer ?
#
loop_
_entity_poly.entity_id
_entity_poly.type
_entity_poly.pdbx_seq_one_letter_code
_entity_poly.pdbx_strand_id
1 'polypeptide(L)'
;MKKVLFAIYFLLIGCITADAQYFGRNKPRYRNFDFKVLETPHFKIHHYLRNEQMINDLAKTTEQWYQNHREIFGRDILSKNPIILYNNHAEFQQTNTISGEIGVGTGGVTEALKNRVVLPLTYSLQTTNHVLAHELVHAFQYNNIQTSDSTSLQSLANTPLWMVEGMAEYLSVGRIDPFTSMWMRDAILNNKLPEISKMNDYKYFPYRYGQALMAFLGGYYGDDKLNTMFMSSARYGLEAGFVDAFGTDTKTISNMWHSAMKTHYGTILDGKKEKPLGKKLISESNAGEMNVSPALSPNGKYVIFLSEKDVFNTDLYLADATKGTILNKVTSMAKSGSLDYMNVMESSGAWSPNSKDFVFVGIKKGKNVLVIKDADTGKTLETIEVSDLDAFINPVYHPNGKEIIVTGLMDGQPDLYSVNLKSKKAVRLTNDRYSENMANFSSDGTKLVFCYDKRSVDNGRPNGKYTYDIAVMDFNTKEIKTYDFFRGADNLNPVYDYQDNFYFVSDRDGLRNLYKYNSTENKVYQMTDLLTGISGISAVSPMITTSSKRDRVLYTHYYDSKYTIYEASSDELLNRWVEDTRTIDFRLGTLPVIGINKNDIVGTNFKDIDKAFDNSTPVTKSIGYSPGFKLDYIGGGGGVGVGVNNNSFRNATGLQGGVDLLFGDILGNHQLYSQVSLNGEILDIGGMVSYINRKNRFAWGVGISHVPLRTGFQEYENTSIVVDNGIVIPVLKESTNLLRIFDQSLSVFAHYPFSTTLRLEGGVAGTARSFRWDEYNNYYQPVRQGNTIVGYNLVASDKQRIATGNEIPFDQYYTVIKGYGANTNVGLVGDNSYFGLTSPLAGHRFRLSAEQYFGNDSYTAFLIDGRKYFRLSPFTLAVRSTNYLRFEKETNSVYPFFIGNMGFVRGLGSVISSNVEEIGLSFSQLIGSKMMLGGVELRLPFTGPRQLALIPSGFLLTDLNLFVDAGMAFDDFNEFSEGKERDVIIRDDNGNIVLDENGNPFYEIRKIKPTLVTTVGVSMRINLFGALIVEPYYAMPMLQGGSFRFGLNLIPGW
;
A
#
# COMPACT_ATOMS: atom_id res chain seq x y z
N MET A 1 -38.04 6.12 -3.94
CA MET A 1 -37.13 5.01 -3.58
C MET A 1 -36.37 4.40 -4.75
N LYS A 2 -36.97 4.08 -5.92
CA LYS A 2 -36.24 3.50 -7.07
C LYS A 2 -35.20 4.43 -7.75
N LYS A 3 -35.33 5.76 -7.63
CA LYS A 3 -34.35 6.72 -8.19
C LYS A 3 -33.10 6.93 -7.32
N VAL A 4 -33.16 6.60 -6.02
CA VAL A 4 -32.01 6.71 -5.09
C VAL A 4 -31.06 5.51 -5.24
N LEU A 5 -31.60 4.33 -5.58
CA LEU A 5 -30.82 3.12 -5.89
C LEU A 5 -30.00 3.24 -7.18
N PHE A 6 -30.42 4.07 -8.13
CA PHE A 6 -29.71 4.25 -9.42
C PHE A 6 -28.47 5.15 -9.28
N ALA A 7 -28.48 6.10 -8.32
CA ALA A 7 -27.32 6.95 -8.02
C ALA A 7 -26.21 6.19 -7.26
N ILE A 8 -26.59 5.20 -6.44
CA ILE A 8 -25.64 4.33 -5.72
C ILE A 8 -24.88 3.40 -6.69
N TYR A 9 -25.47 3.07 -7.84
CA TYR A 9 -24.82 2.20 -8.83
C TYR A 9 -23.73 2.90 -9.67
N PHE A 10 -23.77 4.24 -9.79
CA PHE A 10 -22.76 5.00 -10.53
C PHE A 10 -21.49 5.33 -9.72
N LEU A 11 -21.56 5.19 -8.39
CA LEU A 11 -20.39 5.29 -7.48
C LEU A 11 -19.49 4.04 -7.50
N LEU A 12 -19.84 3.00 -8.28
CA LEU A 12 -19.17 1.69 -8.30
C LEU A 12 -17.94 1.59 -9.21
N ILE A 13 -17.46 2.67 -9.84
CA ILE A 13 -16.37 2.56 -10.83
C ILE A 13 -15.18 3.45 -10.44
N GLY A 14 -14.16 2.81 -9.87
CA GLY A 14 -12.76 3.26 -9.91
C GLY A 14 -12.35 4.35 -8.92
N CYS A 15 -12.24 4.02 -7.63
CA CYS A 15 -11.52 4.87 -6.68
C CYS A 15 -10.05 4.44 -6.61
N ILE A 16 -9.15 5.32 -7.05
CA ILE A 16 -7.71 5.27 -6.76
C ILE A 16 -7.34 6.68 -6.27
N THR A 17 -6.55 6.75 -5.20
CA THR A 17 -6.10 7.97 -4.53
C THR A 17 -5.35 8.89 -5.50
N ALA A 18 -5.97 10.01 -5.86
CA ALA A 18 -5.26 11.11 -6.50
C ALA A 18 -4.42 11.82 -5.41
N ASP A 19 -3.18 11.38 -5.22
CA ASP A 19 -2.25 11.93 -4.21
C ASP A 19 -1.69 13.31 -4.64
N ALA A 20 -2.55 14.33 -4.61
CA ALA A 20 -2.13 15.70 -4.37
C ALA A 20 -2.05 15.90 -2.84
N GLN A 21 -1.06 15.28 -2.19
CA GLN A 21 -1.11 15.05 -0.75
C GLN A 21 -0.47 16.19 0.08
N TYR A 22 -1.31 16.99 0.72
CA TYR A 22 -0.93 17.97 1.77
C TYR A 22 -0.08 17.33 2.89
N PHE A 23 -0.37 16.08 3.23
CA PHE A 23 0.41 15.16 4.06
C PHE A 23 0.54 13.82 3.34
N GLY A 24 1.64 13.10 3.55
CA GLY A 24 1.88 11.82 2.88
C GLY A 24 3.31 11.34 3.02
N ARG A 25 3.51 10.03 3.01
CA ARG A 25 4.85 9.44 2.93
C ARG A 25 5.41 9.59 1.52
N ASN A 26 6.73 9.69 1.44
CA ASN A 26 7.44 9.89 0.19
C ASN A 26 8.02 8.56 -0.30
N LYS A 27 8.19 8.45 -1.62
CA LYS A 27 9.01 7.42 -2.26
C LYS A 27 10.37 8.02 -2.66
N PRO A 28 11.35 8.09 -1.75
CA PRO A 28 12.66 8.69 -2.03
C PRO A 28 13.44 7.85 -3.04
N ARG A 29 14.07 8.53 -4.01
CA ARG A 29 15.03 7.93 -4.94
C ARG A 29 16.43 8.23 -4.44
N TYR A 30 17.04 7.28 -3.74
CA TYR A 30 18.37 7.46 -3.16
C TYR A 30 19.49 7.16 -4.16
N ARG A 31 19.20 6.33 -5.17
CA ARG A 31 20.12 5.96 -6.26
C ARG A 31 19.53 6.34 -7.62
N ASN A 32 20.42 6.57 -8.60
CA ASN A 32 20.05 6.75 -9.99
C ASN A 32 20.40 5.46 -10.76
N PHE A 33 19.48 4.99 -11.60
CA PHE A 33 19.63 3.77 -12.37
C PHE A 33 19.85 4.11 -13.85
N ASP A 34 20.93 3.59 -14.43
CA ASP A 34 21.26 3.80 -15.85
C ASP A 34 20.77 2.60 -16.68
N PHE A 35 19.46 2.59 -16.96
CA PHE A 35 18.81 1.50 -17.68
C PHE A 35 19.27 1.42 -19.14
N LYS A 36 19.77 0.24 -19.51
CA LYS A 36 19.95 -0.25 -20.88
C LYS A 36 18.77 -1.13 -21.26
N VAL A 37 18.57 -1.37 -22.55
CA VAL A 37 17.49 -2.22 -23.05
C VAL A 37 18.08 -3.36 -23.88
N LEU A 38 17.84 -4.59 -23.42
CA LEU A 38 18.07 -5.79 -24.21
C LEU A 38 16.76 -6.20 -24.87
N GLU A 39 16.72 -6.12 -26.19
CA GLU A 39 15.56 -6.53 -26.98
C GLU A 39 15.69 -8.01 -27.38
N THR A 40 14.60 -8.77 -27.21
CA THR A 40 14.45 -10.16 -27.65
C THR A 40 13.31 -10.24 -28.68
N PRO A 41 12.94 -11.42 -29.22
CA PRO A 41 11.77 -11.56 -30.08
C PRO A 41 10.48 -10.99 -29.48
N HIS A 42 10.18 -11.31 -28.21
CA HIS A 42 8.92 -10.93 -27.56
C HIS A 42 9.06 -9.87 -26.46
N PHE A 43 10.28 -9.47 -26.06
CA PHE A 43 10.47 -8.58 -24.92
C PHE A 43 11.42 -7.41 -25.18
N LYS A 44 11.25 -6.37 -24.35
CA LYS A 44 12.24 -5.31 -24.12
C LYS A 44 12.62 -5.34 -22.64
N ILE A 45 13.79 -5.89 -22.34
CA ILE A 45 14.28 -6.06 -20.97
C ILE A 45 15.11 -4.84 -20.59
N HIS A 46 14.57 -3.99 -19.73
CA HIS A 46 15.22 -2.83 -19.15
C HIS A 46 16.02 -3.27 -17.92
N HIS A 47 17.34 -3.10 -17.94
CA HIS A 47 18.23 -3.48 -16.84
C HIS A 47 19.43 -2.52 -16.71
N TYR A 48 20.10 -2.54 -15.57
CA TYR A 48 21.38 -1.84 -15.35
C TYR A 48 22.46 -2.78 -14.78
N LEU A 49 22.20 -4.10 -14.80
CA LEU A 49 23.16 -5.12 -14.34
C LEU A 49 24.42 -5.11 -15.19
N ARG A 50 25.56 -5.36 -14.55
CA ARG A 50 26.87 -5.48 -15.21
C ARG A 50 27.21 -6.93 -15.61
N ASN A 51 26.53 -7.91 -15.01
CA ASN A 51 26.70 -9.32 -15.33
C ASN A 51 25.96 -9.68 -16.62
N GLU A 52 26.68 -9.71 -17.74
CA GLU A 52 26.11 -10.03 -19.06
C GLU A 52 25.58 -11.46 -19.14
N GLN A 53 26.26 -12.41 -18.48
CA GLN A 53 25.83 -13.81 -18.47
C GLN A 53 24.46 -13.95 -17.79
N MET A 54 24.29 -13.37 -16.61
CA MET A 54 23.01 -13.37 -15.88
C MET A 54 21.87 -12.77 -16.73
N ILE A 55 22.12 -11.66 -17.41
CA ILE A 55 21.12 -11.02 -18.28
C ILE A 55 20.75 -11.91 -19.47
N ASN A 56 21.71 -12.58 -20.08
CA ASN A 56 21.45 -13.50 -21.19
C ASN A 56 20.67 -14.75 -20.72
N ASP A 57 21.01 -15.30 -19.55
CA ASP A 57 20.31 -16.44 -18.95
C ASP A 57 18.87 -16.08 -18.58
N LEU A 58 18.64 -14.87 -18.04
CA LEU A 58 17.30 -14.34 -17.80
C LEU A 58 16.52 -14.12 -19.10
N ALA A 59 17.14 -13.59 -20.14
CA ALA A 59 16.50 -13.42 -21.45
C ALA A 59 16.07 -14.78 -22.05
N LYS A 60 16.93 -15.80 -21.98
CA LYS A 60 16.62 -17.18 -22.40
C LYS A 60 15.42 -17.73 -21.62
N THR A 61 15.46 -17.59 -20.29
CA THR A 61 14.41 -18.07 -19.39
C THR A 61 13.07 -17.35 -19.63
N THR A 62 13.10 -16.04 -19.90
CA THR A 62 11.92 -15.23 -20.21
C THR A 62 11.24 -15.71 -21.50
N GLU A 63 12.01 -15.93 -22.56
CA GLU A 63 11.50 -16.43 -23.85
C GLU A 63 10.97 -17.87 -23.74
N GLN A 64 11.62 -18.71 -22.94
CA GLN A 64 11.09 -20.03 -22.63
C GLN A 64 9.71 -19.95 -21.95
N TRP A 65 9.58 -19.15 -20.90
CA TRP A 65 8.29 -18.99 -20.23
C TRP A 65 7.22 -18.35 -21.12
N TYR A 66 7.60 -17.45 -22.03
CA TYR A 66 6.65 -16.95 -23.03
C TYR A 66 6.03 -18.08 -23.84
N GLN A 67 6.84 -19.02 -24.36
CA GLN A 67 6.33 -20.16 -25.11
C GLN A 67 5.43 -21.06 -24.26
N ASN A 68 5.87 -21.39 -23.03
CA ASN A 68 5.10 -22.23 -22.11
C ASN A 68 3.71 -21.64 -21.82
N HIS A 69 3.63 -20.33 -21.56
CA HIS A 69 2.36 -19.66 -21.27
C HIS A 69 1.49 -19.51 -22.54
N ARG A 70 2.10 -19.23 -23.69
CA ARG A 70 1.41 -19.10 -24.98
C ARG A 70 0.61 -20.35 -25.34
N GLU A 71 1.10 -21.55 -25.02
CA GLU A 71 0.38 -22.81 -25.28
C GLU A 71 -0.97 -22.89 -24.55
N ILE A 72 -1.09 -22.26 -23.38
CA ILE A 72 -2.29 -22.30 -22.54
C ILE A 72 -3.23 -21.13 -22.89
N PHE A 73 -2.66 -19.95 -23.11
CA PHE A 73 -3.44 -18.76 -23.46
C PHE A 73 -3.87 -18.72 -24.94
N GLY A 74 -3.20 -19.49 -25.81
CA GLY A 74 -3.56 -19.68 -27.22
C GLY A 74 -3.42 -18.43 -28.10
N ARG A 75 -2.74 -17.38 -27.62
CA ARG A 75 -2.56 -16.10 -28.33
C ARG A 75 -1.18 -15.50 -28.08
N ASP A 76 -0.67 -14.81 -29.09
CA ASP A 76 0.57 -14.05 -29.00
C ASP A 76 0.34 -12.63 -28.45
N ILE A 77 1.31 -12.12 -27.70
CA ILE A 77 1.36 -10.70 -27.33
C ILE A 77 1.92 -9.94 -28.53
N LEU A 78 1.06 -9.17 -29.20
CA LEU A 78 1.38 -8.53 -30.49
C LEU A 78 2.52 -7.50 -30.41
N SER A 79 2.78 -6.95 -29.23
CA SER A 79 3.84 -5.98 -28.99
C SER A 79 4.92 -6.55 -28.08
N LYS A 80 6.17 -6.12 -28.27
CA LYS A 80 7.27 -6.55 -27.38
C LYS A 80 6.99 -6.10 -25.95
N ASN A 81 6.83 -7.06 -25.05
CA ASN A 81 6.40 -6.80 -23.69
C ASN A 81 7.55 -6.19 -22.87
N PRO A 82 7.35 -5.06 -22.16
CA PRO A 82 8.41 -4.45 -21.38
C PRO A 82 8.64 -5.22 -20.07
N ILE A 83 9.90 -5.53 -19.77
CA ILE A 83 10.34 -6.08 -18.48
C ILE A 83 11.31 -5.11 -17.85
N ILE A 84 11.16 -4.79 -16.56
CA ILE A 84 12.05 -3.89 -15.83
C ILE A 84 12.65 -4.66 -14.67
N LEU A 85 13.97 -4.88 -14.74
CA LEU A 85 14.73 -5.65 -13.77
C LEU A 85 15.48 -4.73 -12.81
N TYR A 86 15.32 -4.99 -11.51
CA TYR A 86 16.11 -4.37 -10.45
C TYR A 86 17.09 -5.40 -9.87
N ASN A 87 18.29 -4.97 -9.49
CA ASN A 87 19.31 -5.87 -8.93
C ASN A 87 18.88 -6.49 -7.60
N ASN A 88 18.06 -5.79 -6.81
CA ASN A 88 17.57 -6.28 -5.52
C ASN A 88 16.28 -5.56 -5.09
N HIS A 89 15.63 -6.08 -4.04
CA HIS A 89 14.37 -5.56 -3.53
C HIS A 89 14.43 -4.10 -3.04
N ALA A 90 15.52 -3.69 -2.38
CA ALA A 90 15.67 -2.32 -1.87
C ALA A 90 15.75 -1.27 -3.00
N GLU A 91 16.27 -1.66 -4.16
CA GLU A 91 16.27 -0.84 -5.36
C GLU A 91 14.90 -0.86 -6.07
N PHE A 92 14.23 -2.02 -6.12
CA PHE A 92 12.86 -2.14 -6.62
C PHE A 92 11.86 -1.25 -5.84
N GLN A 93 12.01 -1.13 -4.51
CA GLN A 93 11.20 -0.23 -3.69
C GLN A 93 11.34 1.26 -4.09
N GLN A 94 12.38 1.64 -4.82
CA GLN A 94 12.61 3.00 -5.31
C GLN A 94 12.06 3.23 -6.72
N THR A 95 11.41 2.22 -7.33
CA THR A 95 10.89 2.31 -8.70
C THR A 95 9.86 3.43 -8.86
N ASN A 96 9.95 4.15 -9.98
CA ASN A 96 8.99 5.14 -10.39
C ASN A 96 7.79 4.53 -11.16
N THR A 97 7.86 3.24 -11.52
CA THR A 97 6.84 2.54 -12.32
C THR A 97 5.54 2.28 -11.55
N ILE A 98 5.58 2.35 -10.21
CA ILE A 98 4.44 2.10 -9.33
C ILE A 98 4.34 3.29 -8.37
N SER A 99 3.16 3.90 -8.27
CA SER A 99 2.94 5.12 -7.49
C SER A 99 2.96 4.89 -5.97
N GLY A 100 2.62 3.69 -5.49
CA GLY A 100 2.58 3.34 -4.07
C GLY A 100 3.90 2.86 -3.46
N GLU A 101 3.94 2.75 -2.13
CA GLU A 101 4.99 2.02 -1.41
C GLU A 101 4.92 0.53 -1.77
N ILE A 102 6.08 -0.09 -1.91
CA ILE A 102 6.20 -1.52 -2.25
C ILE A 102 6.56 -2.25 -0.97
N GLY A 103 5.71 -3.18 -0.55
CA GLY A 103 5.92 -3.99 0.64
C GLY A 103 7.15 -4.90 0.50
N VAL A 104 7.71 -5.31 1.63
CA VAL A 104 8.86 -6.24 1.66
C VAL A 104 8.51 -7.66 1.18
N GLY A 105 7.22 -7.99 1.06
CA GLY A 105 6.73 -9.27 0.53
C GLY A 105 6.35 -9.25 -0.94
N THR A 106 6.45 -8.10 -1.63
CA THR A 106 6.10 -8.00 -3.06
C THR A 106 7.28 -8.48 -3.91
N GLY A 107 7.23 -9.73 -4.40
CA GLY A 107 8.30 -10.32 -5.20
C GLY A 107 8.41 -9.75 -6.63
N GLY A 108 7.33 -9.23 -7.18
CA GLY A 108 7.23 -8.62 -8.51
C GLY A 108 5.85 -7.98 -8.68
N VAL A 109 5.64 -7.25 -9.77
CA VAL A 109 4.30 -6.83 -10.20
C VAL A 109 4.20 -6.77 -11.73
N THR A 110 2.97 -6.88 -12.21
CA THR A 110 2.61 -6.60 -13.60
C THR A 110 1.57 -5.50 -13.66
N GLU A 111 1.86 -4.44 -14.41
CA GLU A 111 1.00 -3.27 -14.54
C GLU A 111 0.14 -3.38 -15.81
N ALA A 112 -1.18 -3.31 -15.64
CA ALA A 112 -2.14 -3.66 -16.68
C ALA A 112 -2.10 -2.74 -17.91
N LEU A 113 -2.09 -1.42 -17.76
CA LEU A 113 -2.25 -0.46 -18.87
C LEU A 113 -1.06 -0.45 -19.84
N LYS A 114 0.18 -0.55 -19.33
CA LYS A 114 1.38 -0.69 -20.18
C LYS A 114 1.76 -2.14 -20.44
N ASN A 115 1.05 -3.09 -19.83
CA ASN A 115 1.34 -4.52 -19.78
C ASN A 115 2.79 -4.84 -19.35
N ARG A 116 3.41 -3.99 -18.53
CA ARG A 116 4.83 -4.13 -18.18
C ARG A 116 5.03 -4.99 -16.93
N VAL A 117 6.03 -5.84 -16.98
CA VAL A 117 6.48 -6.66 -15.84
C VAL A 117 7.63 -5.95 -15.12
N VAL A 118 7.56 -5.85 -13.80
CA VAL A 118 8.57 -5.17 -12.98
C VAL A 118 8.95 -6.06 -11.81
N LEU A 119 10.22 -6.46 -11.70
CA LEU A 119 10.67 -7.34 -10.63
C LEU A 119 12.13 -7.06 -10.19
N PRO A 120 12.44 -7.25 -8.90
CA PRO A 120 13.80 -7.44 -8.41
C PRO A 120 14.31 -8.87 -8.70
N LEU A 121 15.62 -9.00 -8.79
CA LEU A 121 16.29 -10.29 -8.61
C LEU A 121 16.33 -10.67 -7.13
N THR A 122 16.37 -11.97 -6.87
CA THR A 122 16.29 -12.54 -5.52
C THR A 122 17.55 -13.32 -5.17
N TYR A 123 17.68 -13.77 -3.91
CA TYR A 123 18.86 -14.52 -3.42
C TYR A 123 18.85 -16.00 -3.81
N SER A 124 18.14 -16.35 -4.88
CA SER A 124 17.88 -17.72 -5.33
C SER A 124 17.52 -17.69 -6.81
N LEU A 125 18.17 -18.55 -7.61
CA LEU A 125 17.79 -18.74 -9.01
C LEU A 125 16.35 -19.26 -9.14
N GLN A 126 15.94 -20.19 -8.26
CA GLN A 126 14.58 -20.73 -8.27
C GLN A 126 13.51 -19.67 -8.00
N THR A 127 13.75 -18.81 -7.00
CA THR A 127 12.78 -17.77 -6.62
C THR A 127 12.68 -16.71 -7.71
N THR A 128 13.82 -16.30 -8.30
CA THR A 128 13.84 -15.38 -9.45
C THR A 128 13.09 -15.95 -10.64
N ASN A 129 13.30 -17.23 -10.96
CA ASN A 129 12.63 -17.93 -12.05
C ASN A 129 11.10 -18.07 -11.80
N HIS A 130 10.69 -18.43 -10.59
CA HIS A 130 9.27 -18.52 -10.21
C HIS A 130 8.58 -17.16 -10.35
N VAL A 131 9.12 -16.11 -9.75
CA VAL A 131 8.53 -14.76 -9.82
C VAL A 131 8.43 -14.28 -11.28
N LEU A 132 9.48 -14.47 -12.09
CA LEU A 132 9.45 -14.13 -13.51
C LEU A 132 8.32 -14.86 -14.23
N ALA A 133 8.20 -16.17 -14.04
CA ALA A 133 7.14 -16.97 -14.65
C ALA A 133 5.76 -16.52 -14.20
N HIS A 134 5.57 -16.26 -12.90
CA HIS A 134 4.33 -15.78 -12.29
C HIS A 134 3.87 -14.46 -12.89
N GLU A 135 4.75 -13.46 -12.95
CA GLU A 135 4.43 -12.15 -13.51
C GLU A 135 4.14 -12.21 -15.01
N LEU A 136 4.80 -13.11 -15.76
CA LEU A 136 4.47 -13.31 -17.17
C LEU A 136 3.04 -13.84 -17.36
N VAL A 137 2.50 -14.65 -16.44
CA VAL A 137 1.08 -15.07 -16.50
C VAL A 137 0.16 -13.86 -16.47
N HIS A 138 0.41 -12.91 -15.57
CA HIS A 138 -0.37 -11.67 -15.51
C HIS A 138 -0.26 -10.86 -16.80
N ALA A 139 0.92 -10.83 -17.44
CA ALA A 139 1.07 -10.16 -18.72
C ALA A 139 0.22 -10.78 -19.84
N PHE A 140 0.03 -12.11 -19.84
CA PHE A 140 -0.90 -12.78 -20.75
C PHE A 140 -2.36 -12.53 -20.37
N GLN A 141 -2.71 -12.58 -19.08
CA GLN A 141 -4.06 -12.29 -18.58
C GLN A 141 -4.51 -10.89 -18.99
N TYR A 142 -3.69 -9.86 -18.75
CA TYR A 142 -4.02 -8.48 -19.13
C TYR A 142 -4.09 -8.30 -20.64
N ASN A 143 -3.15 -8.87 -21.40
CA ASN A 143 -3.19 -8.82 -22.86
C ASN A 143 -4.47 -9.44 -23.42
N ASN A 144 -4.89 -10.61 -22.93
CA ASN A 144 -6.11 -11.28 -23.40
C ASN A 144 -7.37 -10.46 -23.09
N ILE A 145 -7.43 -9.82 -21.92
CA ILE A 145 -8.56 -8.96 -21.54
C ILE A 145 -8.62 -7.69 -22.38
N GLN A 146 -7.48 -7.06 -22.67
CA GLN A 146 -7.39 -5.81 -23.41
C GLN A 146 -7.61 -5.97 -24.92
N THR A 147 -7.19 -7.09 -25.50
CA THR A 147 -7.24 -7.33 -26.95
C THR A 147 -8.49 -8.06 -27.42
N SER A 148 -9.39 -8.44 -26.50
CA SER A 148 -10.66 -9.07 -26.82
C SER A 148 -11.75 -8.03 -27.07
N ASP A 149 -12.52 -8.20 -28.15
CA ASP A 149 -13.61 -7.30 -28.55
C ASP A 149 -14.78 -7.23 -27.56
N SER A 150 -14.76 -8.08 -26.53
CA SER A 150 -15.90 -8.34 -25.64
C SER A 150 -15.58 -8.13 -24.16
N THR A 151 -14.37 -7.70 -23.85
CA THR A 151 -13.88 -7.49 -22.49
C THR A 151 -13.14 -6.16 -22.39
N SER A 152 -13.04 -5.63 -21.18
CA SER A 152 -12.22 -4.48 -20.87
C SER A 152 -11.54 -4.69 -19.52
N LEU A 153 -10.65 -3.79 -19.11
CA LEU A 153 -10.02 -3.90 -17.78
C LEU A 153 -11.05 -3.90 -16.64
N GLN A 154 -12.23 -3.31 -16.82
CA GLN A 154 -13.32 -3.38 -15.86
C GLN A 154 -13.87 -4.81 -15.70
N SER A 155 -13.76 -5.66 -16.73
CA SER A 155 -14.14 -7.07 -16.67
C SER A 155 -13.33 -7.86 -15.63
N LEU A 156 -12.14 -7.39 -15.24
CA LEU A 156 -11.35 -8.03 -14.16
C LEU A 156 -12.04 -7.96 -12.80
N ALA A 157 -13.00 -7.03 -12.59
CA ALA A 157 -13.80 -7.02 -11.38
C ALA A 157 -14.66 -8.29 -11.22
N ASN A 158 -14.94 -8.98 -12.32
CA ASN A 158 -15.67 -10.26 -12.33
C ASN A 158 -14.75 -11.47 -12.07
N THR A 159 -13.43 -11.28 -12.09
CA THR A 159 -12.45 -12.35 -11.87
C THR A 159 -11.95 -12.35 -10.42
N PRO A 160 -12.26 -13.39 -9.62
CA PRO A 160 -11.77 -13.48 -8.25
C PRO A 160 -10.24 -13.48 -8.14
N LEU A 161 -9.70 -12.91 -7.05
CA LEU A 161 -8.25 -12.83 -6.85
C LEU A 161 -7.59 -14.22 -6.79
N TRP A 162 -8.23 -15.21 -6.16
CA TRP A 162 -7.74 -16.59 -6.13
C TRP A 162 -7.67 -17.23 -7.53
N MET A 163 -8.47 -16.75 -8.48
CA MET A 163 -8.42 -17.25 -9.86
C MET A 163 -7.22 -16.64 -10.59
N VAL A 164 -7.02 -15.33 -10.43
CA VAL A 164 -5.91 -14.59 -11.04
C VAL A 164 -4.56 -15.07 -10.50
N GLU A 165 -4.38 -15.02 -9.18
CA GLU A 165 -3.14 -15.43 -8.49
C GLU A 165 -2.95 -16.94 -8.51
N GLY A 166 -4.01 -17.72 -8.35
CA GLY A 166 -3.93 -19.18 -8.37
C GLY A 166 -3.54 -19.75 -9.72
N MET A 167 -4.02 -19.14 -10.81
CA MET A 167 -3.57 -19.49 -12.16
C MET A 167 -2.10 -19.12 -12.34
N ALA A 168 -1.69 -17.92 -11.90
CA ALA A 168 -0.29 -17.50 -11.99
C ALA A 168 0.66 -18.42 -11.20
N GLU A 169 0.30 -18.82 -9.97
CA GLU A 169 1.07 -19.80 -9.19
C GLU A 169 1.08 -21.19 -9.86
N TYR A 170 -0.05 -21.69 -10.34
CA TYR A 170 -0.10 -23.02 -10.96
C TYR A 170 0.75 -23.10 -12.23
N LEU A 171 0.69 -22.07 -13.08
CA LEU A 171 1.46 -22.05 -14.33
C LEU A 171 2.96 -21.82 -14.10
N SER A 172 3.35 -21.20 -12.98
CA SER A 172 4.75 -20.91 -12.65
C SER A 172 5.42 -21.94 -11.72
N VAL A 173 4.63 -22.72 -10.97
CA VAL A 173 5.13 -23.72 -9.98
C VAL A 173 4.71 -25.16 -10.32
N GLY A 174 3.60 -25.36 -11.03
CA GLY A 174 3.07 -26.68 -11.36
C GLY A 174 2.41 -27.40 -10.18
N ARG A 175 2.23 -28.73 -10.32
CA ARG A 175 1.49 -29.58 -9.35
C ARG A 175 2.34 -30.14 -8.23
N ILE A 176 3.63 -30.38 -8.48
CA ILE A 176 4.57 -30.91 -7.50
C ILE A 176 5.06 -29.73 -6.68
N ASP A 177 4.37 -29.47 -5.57
CA ASP A 177 4.63 -28.36 -4.67
C ASP A 177 4.35 -28.76 -3.22
N PRO A 178 5.37 -29.29 -2.51
CA PRO A 178 5.26 -29.67 -1.11
C PRO A 178 4.81 -28.54 -0.18
N PHE A 179 5.08 -27.28 -0.54
CA PHE A 179 4.71 -26.13 0.25
C PHE A 179 3.20 -25.87 0.18
N THR A 180 2.60 -25.86 -1.01
CA THR A 180 1.14 -25.72 -1.16
C THR A 180 0.40 -26.97 -0.71
N SER A 181 0.93 -28.16 -0.96
CA SER A 181 0.36 -29.41 -0.46
C SER A 181 0.30 -29.44 1.08
N MET A 182 1.26 -28.84 1.79
CA MET A 182 1.20 -28.69 3.26
C MET A 182 -0.05 -27.92 3.72
N TRP A 183 -0.37 -26.79 3.08
CA TRP A 183 -1.57 -26.01 3.38
C TRP A 183 -2.85 -26.79 3.11
N MET A 184 -2.84 -27.57 2.03
CA MET A 184 -3.97 -28.40 1.66
C MET A 184 -4.20 -29.57 2.62
N ARG A 185 -3.13 -30.23 3.07
CA ARG A 185 -3.21 -31.27 4.12
C ARG A 185 -3.73 -30.67 5.42
N ASP A 186 -3.27 -29.48 5.81
CA ASP A 186 -3.78 -28.75 6.97
C ASP A 186 -5.30 -28.48 6.88
N ALA A 187 -5.75 -27.99 5.71
CA ALA A 187 -7.16 -27.73 5.47
C ALA A 187 -8.03 -29.00 5.54
N ILE A 188 -7.51 -30.16 5.10
CA ILE A 188 -8.20 -31.45 5.22
C ILE A 188 -8.26 -31.91 6.67
N LEU A 189 -7.12 -31.90 7.38
CA LEU A 189 -7.02 -32.35 8.77
C LEU A 189 -7.94 -31.54 9.71
N ASN A 190 -8.17 -30.27 9.40
CA ASN A 190 -9.01 -29.38 10.19
C ASN A 190 -10.42 -29.15 9.60
N ASN A 191 -10.81 -29.86 8.54
CA ASN A 191 -12.08 -29.70 7.83
C ASN A 191 -12.40 -28.25 7.39
N LYS A 192 -11.38 -27.53 6.89
CA LYS A 192 -11.43 -26.13 6.45
C LYS A 192 -11.35 -25.93 4.93
N LEU A 193 -11.69 -26.94 4.13
CA LEU A 193 -11.75 -26.76 2.66
C LEU A 193 -12.93 -25.85 2.28
N PRO A 194 -12.70 -24.71 1.58
CA PRO A 194 -13.77 -23.79 1.21
C PRO A 194 -14.56 -24.27 -0.01
N GLU A 195 -15.82 -23.87 -0.10
CA GLU A 195 -16.51 -23.80 -1.39
C GLU A 195 -15.89 -22.67 -2.25
N ILE A 196 -15.81 -22.87 -3.57
CA ILE A 196 -15.18 -21.93 -4.51
C ILE A 196 -15.77 -20.52 -4.41
N SER A 197 -17.10 -20.43 -4.24
CA SER A 197 -17.81 -19.15 -4.07
C SER A 197 -17.41 -18.36 -2.82
N LYS A 198 -16.76 -19.01 -1.83
CA LYS A 198 -16.31 -18.42 -0.56
C LYS A 198 -14.81 -18.12 -0.52
N MET A 199 -14.06 -18.46 -1.58
CA MET A 199 -12.60 -18.32 -1.61
C MET A 199 -12.10 -16.87 -1.69
N ASN A 200 -12.98 -15.88 -1.84
CA ASN A 200 -12.63 -14.45 -1.76
C ASN A 200 -12.52 -13.91 -0.31
N ASP A 201 -12.78 -14.74 0.70
CA ASP A 201 -12.53 -14.38 2.11
C ASP A 201 -11.02 -14.36 2.40
N TYR A 202 -10.54 -13.34 3.12
CA TYR A 202 -9.13 -13.14 3.50
C TYR A 202 -8.50 -14.34 4.22
N LYS A 203 -9.32 -15.23 4.81
CA LYS A 203 -8.87 -16.46 5.45
C LYS A 203 -8.25 -17.46 4.48
N TYR A 204 -8.61 -17.40 3.20
CA TYR A 204 -8.11 -18.33 2.18
C TYR A 204 -7.07 -17.63 1.34
N PHE A 205 -5.81 -17.98 1.55
CA PHE A 205 -4.71 -17.34 0.85
C PHE A 205 -4.80 -17.61 -0.67
N PRO A 206 -4.99 -16.58 -1.52
CA PRO A 206 -5.33 -16.74 -2.94
C PRO A 206 -4.35 -17.62 -3.72
N TYR A 207 -3.05 -17.45 -3.45
CA TYR A 207 -1.96 -18.18 -4.09
C TYR A 207 -2.08 -19.70 -3.87
N ARG A 208 -2.24 -20.14 -2.62
CA ARG A 208 -2.20 -21.57 -2.25
C ARG A 208 -3.49 -22.30 -2.58
N TYR A 209 -4.64 -21.75 -2.17
CA TYR A 209 -5.93 -22.37 -2.47
C TYR A 209 -6.28 -22.26 -3.95
N GLY A 210 -5.92 -21.14 -4.59
CA GLY A 210 -6.07 -20.94 -6.03
C GLY A 210 -5.23 -21.93 -6.83
N GLN A 211 -3.93 -22.07 -6.55
CA GLN A 211 -3.06 -23.04 -7.21
C GLN A 211 -3.60 -24.47 -7.06
N ALA A 212 -4.03 -24.86 -5.86
CA ALA A 212 -4.59 -26.18 -5.60
C ALA A 212 -5.86 -26.47 -6.43
N LEU A 213 -6.72 -25.47 -6.60
CA LEU A 213 -7.89 -25.57 -7.44
C LEU A 213 -7.53 -25.63 -8.93
N MET A 214 -6.58 -24.80 -9.40
CA MET A 214 -6.13 -24.82 -10.80
C MET A 214 -5.46 -26.14 -11.16
N ALA A 215 -4.64 -26.71 -10.26
CA ALA A 215 -4.05 -28.03 -10.44
C ALA A 215 -5.12 -29.13 -10.59
N PHE A 216 -6.19 -29.05 -9.79
CA PHE A 216 -7.33 -29.97 -9.90
C PHE A 216 -8.10 -29.79 -11.22
N LEU A 217 -8.43 -28.53 -11.58
CA LEU A 217 -9.17 -28.22 -12.80
C LEU A 217 -8.38 -28.59 -14.05
N GLY A 218 -7.11 -28.21 -14.12
CA GLY A 218 -6.20 -28.58 -15.21
C GLY A 218 -6.02 -30.10 -15.31
N GLY A 219 -5.93 -30.79 -14.17
CA GLY A 219 -5.86 -32.25 -14.12
C GLY A 219 -7.13 -32.95 -14.61
N TYR A 220 -8.30 -32.49 -14.17
CA TYR A 220 -9.58 -33.14 -14.45
C TYR A 220 -10.20 -32.75 -15.79
N TYR A 221 -10.08 -31.48 -16.18
CA TYR A 221 -10.70 -30.92 -17.39
C TYR A 221 -9.72 -30.69 -18.53
N GLY A 222 -8.42 -30.59 -18.26
CA GLY A 222 -7.36 -30.19 -19.20
C GLY A 222 -6.91 -28.76 -18.96
N ASP A 223 -5.61 -28.49 -19.09
CA ASP A 223 -5.04 -27.16 -18.83
C ASP A 223 -5.55 -26.09 -19.83
N ASP A 224 -5.95 -26.50 -21.04
CA ASP A 224 -6.51 -25.64 -22.08
C ASP A 224 -7.82 -24.96 -21.64
N LYS A 225 -8.56 -25.57 -20.71
CA LYS A 225 -9.82 -25.02 -20.18
C LYS A 225 -9.64 -23.88 -19.19
N LEU A 226 -8.45 -23.72 -18.62
CA LEU A 226 -8.19 -22.66 -17.62
C LEU A 226 -8.31 -21.26 -18.21
N ASN A 227 -7.81 -21.06 -19.44
CA ASN A 227 -7.97 -19.78 -20.14
C ASN A 227 -9.44 -19.52 -20.54
N THR A 228 -10.19 -20.56 -20.95
CA THR A 228 -11.64 -20.44 -21.21
C THR A 228 -12.37 -19.99 -19.95
N MET A 229 -12.11 -20.64 -18.81
CA MET A 229 -12.68 -20.25 -17.51
C MET A 229 -12.36 -18.80 -17.18
N PHE A 230 -11.08 -18.40 -17.26
CA PHE A 230 -10.66 -17.03 -16.96
C PHE A 230 -11.40 -15.99 -17.82
N MET A 231 -11.42 -16.19 -19.15
CA MET A 231 -12.07 -15.26 -20.08
C MET A 231 -13.59 -15.23 -19.93
N SER A 232 -14.24 -16.38 -19.77
CA SER A 232 -15.69 -16.47 -19.60
C SER A 232 -16.14 -15.92 -18.25
N SER A 233 -15.36 -16.10 -17.18
CA SER A 233 -15.62 -15.45 -15.90
C SER A 233 -15.46 -13.94 -15.97
N ALA A 234 -14.45 -13.43 -16.68
CA ALA A 234 -14.30 -11.98 -16.89
C ALA A 234 -15.52 -11.40 -17.63
N ARG A 235 -16.04 -12.11 -18.64
CA ARG A 235 -17.14 -11.64 -19.48
C ARG A 235 -18.52 -11.77 -18.83
N TYR A 236 -18.81 -12.88 -18.15
CA TYR A 236 -20.16 -13.25 -17.69
C TYR A 236 -20.30 -13.38 -16.17
N GLY A 237 -19.20 -13.24 -15.42
CA GLY A 237 -19.16 -13.52 -13.98
C GLY A 237 -18.78 -14.96 -13.66
N LEU A 238 -18.41 -15.20 -12.40
CA LEU A 238 -17.81 -16.45 -11.94
C LEU A 238 -18.64 -17.70 -12.29
N GLU A 239 -19.92 -17.72 -11.92
CA GLU A 239 -20.78 -18.89 -12.07
C GLU A 239 -21.00 -19.27 -13.55
N ALA A 240 -21.32 -18.28 -14.38
CA ALA A 240 -21.49 -18.49 -15.81
C ALA A 240 -20.18 -18.93 -16.49
N GLY A 241 -19.04 -18.40 -16.04
CA GLY A 241 -17.72 -18.81 -16.55
C GLY A 241 -17.38 -20.27 -16.23
N PHE A 242 -17.78 -20.76 -15.06
CA PHE A 242 -17.60 -22.18 -14.68
C PHE A 242 -18.51 -23.10 -15.51
N VAL A 243 -19.77 -22.72 -15.71
CA VAL A 243 -20.70 -23.48 -16.56
C VAL A 243 -20.20 -23.53 -18.00
N ASP A 244 -19.69 -22.43 -18.54
CA ASP A 244 -19.15 -22.37 -19.90
C ASP A 244 -17.87 -23.21 -20.08
N ALA A 245 -16.91 -23.10 -19.15
CA ALA A 245 -15.64 -23.80 -19.26
C ALA A 245 -15.72 -25.30 -18.93
N PHE A 246 -16.57 -25.69 -17.97
CA PHE A 246 -16.58 -27.03 -17.38
C PHE A 246 -17.93 -27.75 -17.49
N GLY A 247 -18.99 -27.08 -17.95
CA GLY A 247 -20.32 -27.65 -18.12
C GLY A 247 -21.13 -27.79 -16.83
N THR A 248 -20.67 -27.23 -15.70
CA THR A 248 -21.34 -27.36 -14.40
C THR A 248 -21.02 -26.19 -13.46
N ASP A 249 -21.73 -26.12 -12.33
CA ASP A 249 -21.67 -25.03 -11.36
C ASP A 249 -20.47 -25.11 -10.39
N THR A 250 -20.16 -23.99 -9.76
CA THR A 250 -19.04 -23.87 -8.80
C THR A 250 -19.22 -24.79 -7.58
N LYS A 251 -20.46 -25.09 -7.21
CA LYS A 251 -20.78 -25.95 -6.06
C LYS A 251 -20.46 -27.41 -6.35
N THR A 252 -20.82 -27.91 -7.53
CA THR A 252 -20.54 -29.26 -7.98
C THR A 252 -19.04 -29.46 -8.11
N ILE A 253 -18.33 -28.51 -8.71
CA ILE A 253 -16.87 -28.55 -8.80
C ILE A 253 -16.22 -28.47 -7.42
N SER A 254 -16.75 -27.67 -6.48
CA SER A 254 -16.27 -27.66 -5.09
C SER A 254 -16.33 -29.05 -4.46
N ASN A 255 -17.46 -29.75 -4.61
CA ASN A 255 -17.62 -31.12 -4.08
C ASN A 255 -16.67 -32.12 -4.73
N MET A 256 -16.48 -32.01 -6.05
CA MET A 256 -15.53 -32.85 -6.79
C MET A 256 -14.09 -32.60 -6.34
N TRP A 257 -13.70 -31.33 -6.22
CA TRP A 257 -12.39 -30.93 -5.72
C TRP A 257 -12.16 -31.42 -4.29
N HIS A 258 -13.11 -31.21 -3.37
CA HIS A 258 -13.00 -31.71 -2.00
C HIS A 258 -12.86 -33.23 -1.95
N SER A 259 -13.62 -33.95 -2.78
CA SER A 259 -13.54 -35.40 -2.89
C SER A 259 -12.17 -35.84 -3.44
N ALA A 260 -11.64 -35.10 -4.42
CA ALA A 260 -10.31 -35.34 -4.98
C ALA A 260 -9.21 -35.17 -3.93
N MET A 261 -9.24 -34.04 -3.21
CA MET A 261 -8.31 -33.73 -2.12
C MET A 261 -8.36 -34.81 -1.03
N LYS A 262 -9.56 -35.17 -0.58
CA LYS A 262 -9.76 -36.21 0.44
C LYS A 262 -9.35 -37.59 -0.04
N THR A 263 -9.57 -37.95 -1.30
CA THR A 263 -9.15 -39.25 -1.84
C THR A 263 -7.64 -39.33 -1.96
N HIS A 264 -7.01 -38.28 -2.51
CA HIS A 264 -5.57 -38.22 -2.75
C HIS A 264 -4.76 -38.27 -1.45
N TYR A 265 -5.10 -37.41 -0.48
CA TYR A 265 -4.37 -37.36 0.80
C TYR A 265 -4.95 -38.30 1.86
N GLY A 266 -6.26 -38.57 1.83
CA GLY A 266 -6.95 -39.33 2.88
C GLY A 266 -6.47 -40.77 2.99
N THR A 267 -6.12 -41.45 1.89
CA THR A 267 -5.57 -42.83 1.98
C THR A 267 -4.31 -42.94 2.84
N ILE A 268 -3.55 -41.85 2.99
CA ILE A 268 -2.30 -41.78 3.75
C ILE A 268 -2.47 -41.07 5.10
N LEU A 269 -3.43 -40.14 5.19
CA LEU A 269 -3.77 -39.38 6.41
C LEU A 269 -4.82 -40.07 7.29
N ASP A 270 -5.60 -41.03 6.78
CA ASP A 270 -6.72 -41.64 7.50
C ASP A 270 -6.25 -42.32 8.79
N GLY A 271 -6.96 -42.03 9.88
CA GLY A 271 -6.61 -42.46 11.24
C GLY A 271 -5.34 -41.82 11.85
N LYS A 272 -4.55 -41.04 11.10
CA LYS A 272 -3.38 -40.33 11.65
C LYS A 272 -3.79 -39.00 12.28
N LYS A 273 -3.13 -38.66 13.39
CA LYS A 273 -3.26 -37.35 14.04
C LYS A 273 -1.92 -36.64 13.95
N GLU A 274 -1.98 -35.33 13.73
CA GLU A 274 -0.79 -34.49 13.80
C GLU A 274 -0.18 -34.57 15.21
N LYS A 275 1.12 -34.85 15.28
CA LYS A 275 1.84 -35.09 16.54
C LYS A 275 3.21 -34.41 16.50
N PRO A 276 3.27 -33.09 16.74
CA PRO A 276 4.54 -32.41 16.90
C PRO A 276 5.27 -32.95 18.14
N LEU A 277 6.58 -33.10 18.03
CA LEU A 277 7.45 -33.62 19.07
C LEU A 277 8.02 -32.49 19.94
N GLY A 278 8.41 -32.81 21.17
CA GLY A 278 8.90 -31.82 22.11
C GLY A 278 7.81 -30.91 22.68
N LYS A 279 8.25 -29.80 23.28
CA LYS A 279 7.44 -28.84 24.03
C LYS A 279 6.98 -27.70 23.14
N LYS A 280 5.66 -27.43 23.14
CA LYS A 280 5.10 -26.20 22.58
C LYS A 280 5.63 -24.97 23.35
N LEU A 281 6.49 -24.16 22.71
CA LEU A 281 7.18 -23.05 23.36
C LEU A 281 6.51 -21.70 23.11
N ILE A 282 6.29 -21.34 21.84
CA ILE A 282 5.66 -20.07 21.43
C ILE A 282 4.45 -20.37 20.56
N SER A 283 3.30 -19.84 20.94
CA SER A 283 2.02 -20.08 20.27
C SER A 283 1.08 -18.88 20.41
N GLU A 284 -0.14 -19.00 19.88
CA GLU A 284 -1.21 -18.01 20.06
C GLU A 284 -1.55 -17.70 21.53
N SER A 285 -1.14 -18.57 22.46
CA SER A 285 -1.39 -18.41 23.90
C SER A 285 -0.50 -17.36 24.56
N ASN A 286 0.73 -17.16 24.07
CA ASN A 286 1.71 -16.24 24.65
C ASN A 286 2.26 -15.19 23.65
N ALA A 287 1.99 -15.38 22.35
CA ALA A 287 2.36 -14.51 21.24
C ALA A 287 1.19 -14.33 20.23
N GLY A 288 1.48 -14.22 18.93
CA GLY A 288 0.48 -14.13 17.86
C GLY A 288 0.15 -15.50 17.24
N GLU A 289 -0.65 -15.53 16.16
CA GLU A 289 -0.95 -16.77 15.40
C GLU A 289 0.21 -17.12 14.45
N MET A 290 0.89 -16.12 13.88
CA MET A 290 2.12 -16.27 13.12
C MET A 290 3.36 -16.06 14.00
N ASN A 291 4.08 -17.14 14.33
CA ASN A 291 5.38 -17.12 15.02
C ASN A 291 6.44 -17.88 14.19
N VAL A 292 7.37 -17.15 13.60
CA VAL A 292 8.29 -17.67 12.56
C VAL A 292 9.74 -17.18 12.75
N SER A 293 10.67 -17.73 11.97
CA SER A 293 12.10 -17.39 11.95
C SER A 293 12.78 -17.41 13.33
N PRO A 294 12.69 -18.51 14.09
CA PRO A 294 13.30 -18.58 15.40
C PRO A 294 14.83 -18.50 15.30
N ALA A 295 15.45 -17.74 16.20
CA ALA A 295 16.89 -17.63 16.37
C ALA A 295 17.26 -17.88 17.83
N LEU A 296 17.87 -19.02 18.12
CA LEU A 296 18.25 -19.42 19.47
C LEU A 296 19.62 -18.84 19.83
N SER A 297 19.74 -18.30 21.04
CA SER A 297 21.01 -17.83 21.57
C SER A 297 22.01 -18.98 21.76
N PRO A 298 23.33 -18.74 21.58
CA PRO A 298 24.35 -19.78 21.73
C PRO A 298 24.34 -20.52 23.09
N ASN A 299 23.92 -19.85 24.16
CA ASN A 299 23.79 -20.45 25.49
C ASN A 299 22.46 -21.22 25.71
N GLY A 300 21.57 -21.21 24.72
CA GLY A 300 20.27 -21.89 24.72
C GLY A 300 19.21 -21.28 25.65
N LYS A 301 19.44 -20.13 26.28
CA LYS A 301 18.51 -19.54 27.26
C LYS A 301 17.43 -18.65 26.66
N TYR A 302 17.73 -18.01 25.53
CA TYR A 302 16.87 -17.02 24.90
C TYR A 302 16.62 -17.34 23.43
N VAL A 303 15.43 -17.01 22.96
CA VAL A 303 15.05 -17.07 21.54
C VAL A 303 14.53 -15.71 21.09
N ILE A 304 14.97 -15.28 19.90
CA ILE A 304 14.34 -14.17 19.18
C ILE A 304 13.55 -14.74 18.01
N PHE A 305 12.35 -14.22 17.78
CA PHE A 305 11.45 -14.69 16.73
C PHE A 305 10.57 -13.56 16.21
N LEU A 306 10.00 -13.75 15.02
CA LEU A 306 9.05 -12.83 14.41
C LEU A 306 7.63 -13.19 14.85
N SER A 307 6.84 -12.19 15.23
CA SER A 307 5.43 -12.39 15.60
C SER A 307 4.56 -11.19 15.30
N GLU A 308 3.32 -11.46 14.91
CA GLU A 308 2.25 -10.47 14.72
C GLU A 308 1.46 -10.15 16.01
N LYS A 309 2.06 -10.43 17.18
CA LYS A 309 1.48 -10.14 18.50
C LYS A 309 0.94 -8.69 18.62
N ASP A 310 1.53 -7.74 17.88
CA ASP A 310 1.05 -6.36 17.79
C ASP A 310 0.35 -6.09 16.45
N VAL A 311 -0.75 -5.33 16.50
CA VAL A 311 -1.73 -5.19 15.40
C VAL A 311 -1.20 -4.53 14.11
N PHE A 312 -0.09 -3.78 14.19
CA PHE A 312 0.38 -2.97 13.05
C PHE A 312 1.54 -3.60 12.28
N ASN A 313 2.31 -4.49 12.89
CA ASN A 313 3.56 -4.99 12.32
C ASN A 313 3.89 -6.40 12.83
N THR A 314 4.56 -7.18 11.99
CA THR A 314 5.35 -8.34 12.44
C THR A 314 6.66 -7.83 13.04
N ASP A 315 6.78 -7.93 14.37
CA ASP A 315 7.91 -7.38 15.14
C ASP A 315 8.84 -8.51 15.63
N LEU A 316 10.08 -8.16 16.03
CA LEU A 316 10.99 -9.11 16.68
C LEU A 316 10.78 -9.10 18.20
N TYR A 317 10.49 -10.28 18.75
CA TYR A 317 10.30 -10.50 20.18
C TYR A 317 11.41 -11.36 20.76
N LEU A 318 11.83 -11.04 21.99
CA LEU A 318 12.71 -11.84 22.81
C LEU A 318 11.86 -12.66 23.80
N ALA A 319 12.13 -13.95 23.89
CA ALA A 319 11.51 -14.84 24.87
C ALA A 319 12.53 -15.76 25.57
N ASP A 320 12.14 -16.24 26.75
CA ASP A 320 12.83 -17.33 27.44
C ASP A 320 12.64 -18.64 26.64
N ALA A 321 13.76 -19.25 26.22
CA ALA A 321 13.75 -20.44 25.36
C ALA A 321 13.36 -21.74 26.10
N THR A 322 13.06 -21.68 27.39
CA THR A 322 12.61 -22.83 28.20
C THR A 322 11.15 -22.65 28.62
N LYS A 323 10.72 -21.43 28.96
CA LYS A 323 9.36 -21.14 29.45
C LYS A 323 8.43 -20.56 28.38
N GLY A 324 8.96 -19.96 27.32
CA GLY A 324 8.17 -19.26 26.31
C GLY A 324 7.65 -17.89 26.78
N THR A 325 8.10 -17.41 27.93
CA THR A 325 7.71 -16.10 28.46
C THR A 325 8.33 -15.00 27.60
N ILE A 326 7.50 -14.11 27.06
CA ILE A 326 7.96 -12.94 26.29
C ILE A 326 8.60 -11.94 27.25
N LEU A 327 9.89 -11.66 27.05
CA LEU A 327 10.70 -10.82 27.92
C LEU A 327 10.73 -9.37 27.42
N ASN A 328 10.90 -9.16 26.11
CA ASN A 328 10.96 -7.83 25.53
C ASN A 328 10.58 -7.85 24.03
N LYS A 329 10.31 -6.66 23.48
CA LYS A 329 10.27 -6.39 22.04
C LYS A 329 11.59 -5.77 21.60
N VAL A 330 12.37 -6.50 20.80
CA VAL A 330 13.72 -6.08 20.36
C VAL A 330 13.65 -4.95 19.35
N THR A 331 12.67 -4.99 18.42
CA THR A 331 12.48 -3.93 17.44
C THR A 331 11.04 -3.85 16.95
N SER A 332 10.64 -2.64 16.51
CA SER A 332 9.41 -2.43 15.77
C SER A 332 9.61 -1.38 14.67
N MET A 333 9.09 -1.67 13.48
CA MET A 333 9.05 -0.75 12.35
C MET A 333 8.35 0.57 12.70
N ALA A 334 7.35 0.54 13.61
CA ALA A 334 6.64 1.74 14.04
C ALA A 334 7.46 2.71 14.92
N LYS A 335 8.53 2.22 15.56
CA LYS A 335 9.32 3.01 16.54
C LYS A 335 10.74 3.31 16.09
N SER A 336 11.34 2.53 15.18
CA SER A 336 12.71 2.77 14.72
C SER A 336 12.76 3.83 13.61
N GLY A 337 12.68 5.11 13.97
CA GLY A 337 12.65 6.22 13.00
C GLY A 337 13.89 6.41 12.09
N SER A 338 14.84 5.48 12.09
CA SER A 338 16.05 5.52 11.25
C SER A 338 16.10 4.44 10.16
N LEU A 339 15.23 3.42 10.21
CA LEU A 339 15.11 2.37 9.18
C LEU A 339 13.88 2.64 8.33
N ASP A 340 14.03 2.48 7.01
CA ASP A 340 12.92 2.58 6.06
C ASP A 340 12.09 1.28 6.08
N TYR A 341 12.75 0.11 6.11
CA TYR A 341 12.12 -1.23 6.16
C TYR A 341 13.00 -2.25 6.91
N MET A 342 12.42 -3.41 7.25
CA MET A 342 13.16 -4.59 7.72
C MET A 342 12.96 -5.74 6.74
N ASN A 343 14.04 -6.45 6.40
CA ASN A 343 13.93 -7.65 5.57
C ASN A 343 13.59 -8.85 6.45
N VAL A 344 12.30 -9.01 6.76
CA VAL A 344 11.77 -10.07 7.64
C VAL A 344 11.23 -11.29 6.91
N MET A 345 11.06 -11.19 5.58
CA MET A 345 10.46 -12.26 4.79
C MET A 345 11.45 -13.41 4.56
N GLU A 346 12.71 -13.10 4.26
CA GLU A 346 13.71 -14.11 3.86
C GLU A 346 14.92 -14.22 4.80
N SER A 347 14.93 -13.44 5.88
CA SER A 347 16.04 -13.39 6.83
C SER A 347 15.58 -13.61 8.27
N SER A 348 16.26 -14.51 8.98
CA SER A 348 16.35 -14.44 10.44
C SER A 348 17.49 -13.49 10.82
N GLY A 349 17.47 -12.97 12.04
CA GLY A 349 18.67 -12.36 12.61
C GLY A 349 19.54 -13.40 13.32
N ALA A 350 20.75 -13.02 13.71
CA ALA A 350 21.68 -13.90 14.40
C ALA A 350 22.13 -13.32 15.75
N TRP A 351 22.39 -14.24 16.67
CA TRP A 351 22.99 -13.92 17.96
C TRP A 351 24.50 -13.83 17.84
N SER A 352 25.06 -12.83 18.52
CA SER A 352 26.48 -12.76 18.80
C SER A 352 26.92 -13.97 19.65
N PRO A 353 28.20 -14.42 19.55
CA PRO A 353 28.69 -15.58 20.30
C PRO A 353 28.57 -15.43 21.83
N ASN A 354 28.48 -14.20 22.32
CA ASN A 354 28.34 -13.86 23.73
C ASN A 354 26.87 -13.98 24.26
N SER A 355 25.89 -14.21 23.38
CA SER A 355 24.45 -14.29 23.69
C SER A 355 23.83 -13.01 24.26
N LYS A 356 24.39 -11.82 23.98
CA LYS A 356 23.87 -10.52 24.43
C LYS A 356 23.38 -9.64 23.28
N ASP A 357 24.10 -9.65 22.17
CA ASP A 357 23.81 -8.80 21.03
C ASP A 357 23.11 -9.61 19.92
N PHE A 358 22.17 -8.98 19.23
CA PHE A 358 21.44 -9.56 18.12
C PHE A 358 21.60 -8.69 16.86
N VAL A 359 21.94 -9.31 15.73
CA VAL A 359 22.07 -8.65 14.44
C VAL A 359 20.94 -9.04 13.51
N PHE A 360 20.41 -8.09 12.75
CA PHE A 360 19.47 -8.36 11.66
C PHE A 360 19.69 -7.38 10.51
N VAL A 361 19.10 -7.68 9.35
CA VAL A 361 19.18 -6.82 8.17
C VAL A 361 18.03 -5.81 8.17
N GLY A 362 18.38 -4.52 8.13
CA GLY A 362 17.46 -3.42 7.88
C GLY A 362 17.72 -2.76 6.53
N ILE A 363 16.80 -1.92 6.07
CA ILE A 363 16.98 -1.05 4.92
C ILE A 363 17.04 0.40 5.42
N LYS A 364 18.09 1.12 5.05
CA LYS A 364 18.28 2.53 5.38
C LYS A 364 18.72 3.29 4.14
N LYS A 365 17.96 4.32 3.76
CA LYS A 365 18.20 5.12 2.55
C LYS A 365 18.36 4.26 1.29
N GLY A 366 17.49 3.25 1.16
CA GLY A 366 17.48 2.35 0.00
C GLY A 366 18.71 1.44 -0.11
N LYS A 367 19.40 1.16 1.01
CA LYS A 367 20.51 0.20 1.09
C LYS A 367 20.32 -0.76 2.26
N ASN A 368 20.80 -1.99 2.11
CA ASN A 368 20.82 -2.95 3.22
C ASN A 368 21.89 -2.54 4.24
N VAL A 369 21.54 -2.67 5.52
CA VAL A 369 22.42 -2.38 6.66
C VAL A 369 22.31 -3.49 7.70
N LEU A 370 23.41 -3.80 8.38
CA LEU A 370 23.38 -4.64 9.57
C LEU A 370 23.05 -3.79 10.78
N VAL A 371 22.00 -4.15 11.52
CA VAL A 371 21.59 -3.45 12.74
C VAL A 371 21.89 -4.35 13.92
N ILE A 372 22.79 -3.91 14.80
CA ILE A 372 23.18 -4.63 16.01
C ILE A 372 22.44 -4.00 17.19
N LYS A 373 21.71 -4.84 17.93
CA LYS A 373 20.96 -4.43 19.10
C LYS A 373 21.38 -5.22 20.33
N ASP A 374 21.29 -4.57 21.47
CA ASP A 374 21.28 -5.24 22.76
C ASP A 374 19.94 -6.00 22.86
N ALA A 375 19.99 -7.32 23.01
CA ALA A 375 18.81 -8.16 22.95
C ALA A 375 17.87 -7.89 24.14
N ASP A 376 18.42 -7.66 25.33
CA ASP A 376 17.68 -7.48 26.58
C ASP A 376 16.91 -6.16 26.60
N THR A 377 17.52 -5.06 26.16
CA THR A 377 16.94 -3.71 26.20
C THR A 377 16.29 -3.28 24.88
N GLY A 378 16.64 -3.91 23.76
CA GLY A 378 16.23 -3.51 22.41
C GLY A 378 16.92 -2.24 21.88
N LYS A 379 17.90 -1.72 22.62
CA LYS A 379 18.66 -0.52 22.24
C LYS A 379 19.57 -0.84 21.05
N THR A 380 19.57 0.03 20.04
CA THR A 380 20.54 -0.04 18.93
C THR A 380 21.93 0.28 19.45
N LEU A 381 22.84 -0.70 19.31
CA LEU A 381 24.26 -0.57 19.64
C LEU A 381 25.04 -0.01 18.45
N GLU A 382 24.78 -0.53 17.25
CA GLU A 382 25.44 -0.09 16.03
C GLU A 382 24.53 -0.29 14.79
N THR A 383 24.76 0.51 13.75
CA THR A 383 24.21 0.28 12.40
C THR A 383 25.36 0.36 11.40
N ILE A 384 25.61 -0.74 10.70
CA ILE A 384 26.74 -0.91 9.79
C ILE A 384 26.22 -0.87 8.36
N GLU A 385 26.63 0.17 7.63
CA GLU A 385 26.55 0.23 6.17
C GLU A 385 27.74 -0.57 5.62
N VAL A 386 27.47 -1.68 4.93
CA VAL A 386 28.50 -2.58 4.40
C VAL A 386 29.02 -2.00 3.09
N SER A 387 30.34 -1.81 3.00
CA SER A 387 30.98 -1.31 1.77
C SER A 387 31.07 -2.42 0.73
N ASP A 388 30.91 -2.06 -0.55
CA ASP A 388 31.07 -2.95 -1.71
C ASP A 388 30.09 -4.14 -1.78
N LEU A 389 28.94 -4.04 -1.11
CA LEU A 389 27.86 -5.01 -1.18
C LEU A 389 26.49 -4.31 -1.20
N ASP A 390 25.72 -4.52 -2.27
CA ASP A 390 24.49 -3.76 -2.50
C ASP A 390 23.30 -4.25 -1.69
N ALA A 391 23.13 -5.57 -1.61
CA ALA A 391 22.04 -6.22 -0.89
C ALA A 391 22.52 -7.53 -0.28
N PHE A 392 21.93 -7.91 0.85
CA PHE A 392 22.28 -9.12 1.59
C PHE A 392 21.20 -9.55 2.59
N ILE A 393 21.14 -10.84 2.92
CA ILE A 393 20.25 -11.48 3.90
C ILE A 393 20.99 -12.53 4.74
N ASN A 394 20.28 -13.14 5.69
CA ASN A 394 20.72 -14.29 6.49
C ASN A 394 22.08 -14.06 7.18
N PRO A 395 22.21 -13.00 8.01
CA PRO A 395 23.45 -12.75 8.73
C PRO A 395 23.71 -13.86 9.75
N VAL A 396 24.95 -14.33 9.84
CA VAL A 396 25.41 -15.28 10.86
C VAL A 396 26.77 -14.86 11.41
N TYR A 397 26.90 -14.82 12.73
CA TYR A 397 28.17 -14.52 13.38
C TYR A 397 29.15 -15.68 13.21
N HIS A 398 30.39 -15.35 12.84
CA HIS A 398 31.50 -16.26 13.10
C HIS A 398 31.67 -16.41 14.63
N PRO A 399 31.96 -17.62 15.14
CA PRO A 399 32.27 -17.85 16.56
C PRO A 399 33.36 -16.94 17.15
N ASN A 400 34.23 -16.35 16.32
CA ASN A 400 35.27 -15.41 16.74
C ASN A 400 34.73 -14.02 17.15
N GLY A 401 33.47 -13.71 16.84
CA GLY A 401 32.78 -12.45 17.16
C GLY A 401 33.26 -11.21 16.39
N LYS A 402 34.11 -11.38 15.37
CA LYS A 402 34.73 -10.30 14.58
C LYS A 402 34.13 -10.16 13.18
N GLU A 403 33.45 -11.20 12.71
CA GLU A 403 32.94 -11.30 11.35
C GLU A 403 31.49 -11.79 11.33
N ILE A 404 30.74 -11.33 10.34
CA ILE A 404 29.38 -11.80 10.04
C ILE A 404 29.37 -12.28 8.59
N ILE A 405 28.89 -13.49 8.37
CA ILE A 405 28.63 -13.99 7.03
C ILE A 405 27.22 -13.62 6.62
N VAL A 406 27.04 -13.24 5.37
CA VAL A 406 25.74 -12.93 4.78
C VAL A 406 25.63 -13.60 3.41
N THR A 407 24.40 -13.92 2.99
CA THR A 407 24.10 -14.16 1.58
C THR A 407 23.96 -12.81 0.91
N GLY A 408 24.94 -12.42 0.11
CA GLY A 408 24.94 -11.19 -0.67
C GLY A 408 24.35 -11.37 -2.06
N LEU A 409 23.82 -10.29 -2.64
CA LEU A 409 23.33 -10.24 -4.02
C LEU A 409 23.99 -9.06 -4.73
N MET A 410 24.81 -9.36 -5.73
CA MET A 410 25.56 -8.36 -6.49
C MET A 410 25.44 -8.65 -7.99
N ASP A 411 25.00 -7.65 -8.76
CA ASP A 411 24.76 -7.78 -10.22
C ASP A 411 23.95 -9.05 -10.59
N GLY A 412 22.93 -9.37 -9.78
CA GLY A 412 22.04 -10.51 -9.94
C GLY A 412 22.57 -11.87 -9.47
N GLN A 413 23.83 -11.95 -9.03
CA GLN A 413 24.42 -13.19 -8.54
C GLN A 413 24.35 -13.26 -7.00
N PRO A 414 23.68 -14.28 -6.42
CA PRO A 414 23.79 -14.60 -5.01
C PRO A 414 25.16 -15.24 -4.70
N ASP A 415 25.81 -14.81 -3.61
CA ASP A 415 27.01 -15.44 -3.07
C ASP A 415 27.12 -15.28 -1.54
N LEU A 416 28.03 -16.02 -0.91
CA LEU A 416 28.41 -15.81 0.48
C LEU A 416 29.49 -14.72 0.60
N TYR A 417 29.31 -13.81 1.56
CA TYR A 417 30.27 -12.74 1.87
C TYR A 417 30.60 -12.72 3.36
N SER A 418 31.88 -12.53 3.69
CA SER A 418 32.34 -12.23 5.04
C SER A 418 32.45 -10.73 5.26
N VAL A 419 31.68 -10.21 6.23
CA VAL A 419 31.68 -8.80 6.63
C VAL A 419 32.49 -8.65 7.90
N ASN A 420 33.59 -7.90 7.82
CA ASN A 420 34.39 -7.59 9.00
C ASN A 420 33.76 -6.45 9.80
N LEU A 421 33.47 -6.67 11.09
CA LEU A 421 32.77 -5.71 11.94
C LEU A 421 33.58 -4.44 12.22
N LYS A 422 34.91 -4.52 12.21
CA LYS A 422 35.79 -3.38 12.48
C LYS A 422 35.99 -2.52 11.24
N SER A 423 36.33 -3.13 10.10
CA SER A 423 36.60 -2.41 8.86
C SER A 423 35.34 -2.08 8.04
N LYS A 424 34.22 -2.75 8.32
CA LYS A 424 32.92 -2.60 7.63
C LYS A 424 32.95 -2.97 6.14
N LYS A 425 33.97 -3.73 5.74
CA LYS A 425 34.16 -4.22 4.37
C LYS A 425 33.68 -5.66 4.24
N ALA A 426 33.05 -5.97 3.12
CA ALA A 426 32.72 -7.33 2.72
C ALA A 426 33.86 -7.95 1.89
N VAL A 427 34.08 -9.25 2.07
CA VAL A 427 34.96 -10.09 1.24
C VAL A 427 34.12 -11.24 0.72
N ARG A 428 34.09 -11.39 -0.61
CA ARG A 428 33.37 -12.47 -1.28
C ARG A 428 34.02 -13.83 -1.00
N LEU A 429 33.22 -14.81 -0.61
CA LEU A 429 33.65 -16.17 -0.26
C LEU A 429 33.38 -17.16 -1.40
N THR A 430 32.21 -17.09 -2.02
CA THR A 430 31.84 -17.84 -3.23
C THR A 430 31.77 -16.91 -4.44
N ASN A 431 32.13 -17.41 -5.63
CA ASN A 431 32.05 -16.65 -6.87
C ASN A 431 31.86 -17.62 -8.03
N ASP A 432 30.64 -18.13 -8.13
CA ASP A 432 30.24 -19.03 -9.19
C ASP A 432 28.82 -18.66 -9.68
N ARG A 433 28.19 -19.55 -10.46
CA ARG A 433 26.86 -19.31 -11.07
C ARG A 433 25.71 -19.85 -10.24
N TYR A 434 25.99 -20.40 -9.06
CA TYR A 434 25.03 -21.13 -8.25
C TYR A 434 24.52 -20.22 -7.11
N SER A 435 23.45 -20.62 -6.46
CA SER A 435 22.92 -19.89 -5.30
C SER A 435 23.37 -20.55 -4.01
N GLU A 436 24.02 -19.79 -3.13
CA GLU A 436 24.22 -20.15 -1.72
C GLU A 436 23.24 -19.42 -0.80
N ASN A 437 22.63 -20.13 0.15
CA ASN A 437 21.72 -19.52 1.11
C ASN A 437 21.74 -20.21 2.49
N MET A 438 21.20 -19.54 3.51
CA MET A 438 21.01 -20.05 4.87
C MET A 438 22.27 -20.68 5.49
N ALA A 439 23.39 -19.96 5.44
CA ALA A 439 24.66 -20.45 5.98
C ALA A 439 24.65 -20.57 7.51
N ASN A 440 25.43 -21.48 8.08
CA ASN A 440 25.61 -21.64 9.53
C ASN A 440 27.01 -22.20 9.89
N PHE A 441 27.58 -21.77 11.01
CA PHE A 441 28.93 -22.16 11.42
C PHE A 441 28.97 -23.34 12.38
N SER A 442 30.01 -24.17 12.25
CA SER A 442 30.44 -25.09 13.31
C SER A 442 30.86 -24.32 14.56
N SER A 443 30.86 -24.99 15.70
CA SER A 443 31.16 -24.42 17.01
C SER A 443 32.56 -23.77 17.08
N ASP A 444 33.52 -24.32 16.34
CA ASP A 444 34.90 -23.84 16.21
C ASP A 444 35.07 -22.76 15.12
N GLY A 445 34.08 -22.58 14.24
CA GLY A 445 34.09 -21.65 13.12
C GLY A 445 34.97 -22.08 11.94
N THR A 446 35.46 -23.32 11.90
CA THR A 446 36.30 -23.80 10.78
C THR A 446 35.47 -24.25 9.58
N LYS A 447 34.18 -24.57 9.78
CA LYS A 447 33.28 -25.05 8.74
C LYS A 447 32.01 -24.21 8.66
N LEU A 448 31.54 -24.00 7.43
CA LEU A 448 30.32 -23.29 7.12
C LEU A 448 29.40 -24.21 6.30
N VAL A 449 28.23 -24.56 6.85
CA VAL A 449 27.20 -25.35 6.14
C VAL A 449 26.18 -24.40 5.50
N PHE A 450 25.67 -24.71 4.31
CA PHE A 450 24.71 -23.87 3.58
C PHE A 450 23.91 -24.68 2.55
N CYS A 451 22.82 -24.09 2.05
CA CYS A 451 22.04 -24.59 0.92
C CYS A 451 22.74 -24.22 -0.40
N TYR A 452 22.83 -25.15 -1.35
CA TYR A 452 23.54 -24.96 -2.61
C TYR A 452 22.80 -25.62 -3.79
N ASP A 453 22.48 -24.88 -4.84
CA ASP A 453 21.66 -25.38 -5.96
C ASP A 453 22.48 -26.00 -7.12
N LYS A 454 23.81 -26.06 -6.98
CA LYS A 454 24.77 -26.46 -8.02
C LYS A 454 24.36 -27.65 -8.86
N ARG A 455 23.95 -28.76 -8.24
CA ARG A 455 23.65 -29.98 -9.01
C ARG A 455 22.41 -29.85 -9.87
N SER A 456 21.42 -29.07 -9.46
CA SER A 456 20.22 -28.82 -10.25
C SER A 456 20.50 -27.86 -11.41
N VAL A 457 21.45 -26.93 -11.23
CA VAL A 457 21.93 -26.07 -12.31
C VAL A 457 22.79 -26.84 -13.31
N ASP A 458 23.67 -27.74 -12.84
CA ASP A 458 24.59 -28.49 -13.71
C ASP A 458 23.94 -29.68 -14.41
N ASN A 459 23.03 -30.39 -13.74
CA ASN A 459 22.48 -31.67 -14.24
C ASN A 459 21.01 -31.57 -14.68
N GLY A 460 20.44 -30.38 -14.70
CA GLY A 460 19.03 -30.14 -15.01
C GLY A 460 18.14 -30.07 -13.77
N ARG A 461 17.01 -29.38 -13.94
CA ARG A 461 16.00 -29.04 -12.96
C ARG A 461 15.06 -30.22 -12.71
N PRO A 462 15.13 -30.89 -11.54
CA PRO A 462 14.18 -31.96 -11.19
C PRO A 462 12.75 -31.41 -11.16
N ASN A 463 11.83 -32.03 -11.92
CA ASN A 463 10.46 -31.56 -12.09
C ASN A 463 10.36 -30.08 -12.53
N GLY A 464 11.38 -29.61 -13.26
CA GLY A 464 11.49 -28.25 -13.78
C GLY A 464 11.76 -27.14 -12.76
N LYS A 465 12.26 -27.49 -11.57
CA LYS A 465 12.70 -26.54 -10.54
C LYS A 465 14.18 -26.71 -10.20
N TYR A 466 14.87 -25.60 -9.92
CA TYR A 466 16.15 -25.67 -9.21
C TYR A 466 15.87 -26.10 -7.77
N THR A 467 16.69 -27.02 -7.25
CA THR A 467 16.53 -27.63 -5.92
C THR A 467 17.84 -27.51 -5.14
N TYR A 468 17.74 -27.41 -3.82
CA TYR A 468 18.89 -27.21 -2.94
C TYR A 468 19.45 -28.53 -2.38
N ASP A 469 20.75 -28.73 -2.57
CA ASP A 469 21.55 -29.67 -1.79
C ASP A 469 22.13 -28.99 -0.53
N ILE A 470 22.67 -29.79 0.40
CA ILE A 470 23.48 -29.28 1.52
C ILE A 470 24.96 -29.31 1.14
N ALA A 471 25.67 -28.20 1.34
CA ALA A 471 27.10 -28.11 1.16
C ALA A 471 27.81 -27.63 2.43
N VAL A 472 29.05 -28.05 2.61
CA VAL A 472 29.95 -27.58 3.68
C VAL A 472 31.21 -27.01 3.04
N MET A 473 31.56 -25.79 3.41
CA MET A 473 32.81 -25.12 3.05
C MET A 473 33.77 -25.17 4.23
N ASP A 474 35.05 -25.49 3.98
CA ASP A 474 36.13 -25.16 4.89
C ASP A 474 36.39 -23.65 4.82
N PHE A 475 36.25 -22.95 5.95
CA PHE A 475 36.26 -21.48 5.97
C PHE A 475 37.63 -20.89 5.59
N ASN A 476 38.72 -21.62 5.82
CA ASN A 476 40.07 -21.14 5.54
C ASN A 476 40.50 -21.43 4.10
N THR A 477 40.28 -22.66 3.62
CA THR A 477 40.69 -23.08 2.27
C THR A 477 39.67 -22.71 1.20
N LYS A 478 38.42 -22.45 1.60
CA LYS A 478 37.25 -22.22 0.75
C LYS A 478 36.85 -23.43 -0.10
N GLU A 479 37.34 -24.62 0.24
CA GLU A 479 36.95 -25.86 -0.42
C GLU A 479 35.51 -26.23 -0.05
N ILE A 480 34.67 -26.51 -1.05
CA ILE A 480 33.26 -26.83 -0.89
C ILE A 480 33.02 -28.33 -1.16
N LYS A 481 32.40 -29.01 -0.19
CA LYS A 481 31.91 -30.38 -0.33
C LYS A 481 30.37 -30.41 -0.32
N THR A 482 29.77 -30.86 -1.41
CA THR A 482 28.31 -31.06 -1.52
C THR A 482 27.91 -32.47 -1.11
N TYR A 483 26.93 -32.60 -0.23
CA TYR A 483 26.39 -33.87 0.25
C TYR A 483 25.26 -34.38 -0.64
N ASP A 484 25.21 -35.70 -0.85
CA ASP A 484 24.19 -36.36 -1.67
C ASP A 484 23.02 -36.87 -0.82
N PHE A 485 22.28 -35.93 -0.25
CA PHE A 485 21.08 -36.19 0.52
C PHE A 485 19.85 -35.88 -0.32
N PHE A 486 19.03 -36.90 -0.56
CA PHE A 486 17.71 -36.80 -1.15
C PHE A 486 17.70 -35.99 -2.45
N ARG A 487 18.58 -36.36 -3.39
CA ARG A 487 18.79 -35.63 -4.64
C ARG A 487 17.46 -35.36 -5.36
N GLY A 488 17.22 -34.08 -5.68
CA GLY A 488 16.01 -33.60 -6.34
C GLY A 488 14.85 -33.23 -5.41
N ALA A 489 15.07 -33.34 -4.10
CA ALA A 489 14.30 -32.68 -3.07
C ALA A 489 14.99 -31.39 -2.61
N ASP A 490 14.23 -30.47 -2.02
CA ASP A 490 14.79 -29.29 -1.39
C ASP A 490 15.30 -29.65 0.01
N ASN A 491 16.61 -29.49 0.21
CA ASN A 491 17.27 -29.60 1.50
C ASN A 491 17.65 -28.21 1.99
N LEU A 492 16.96 -27.74 3.03
CA LEU A 492 16.92 -26.35 3.42
C LEU A 492 17.35 -26.13 4.88
N ASN A 493 17.79 -24.91 5.16
CA ASN A 493 18.10 -24.39 6.50
C ASN A 493 19.05 -25.29 7.32
N PRO A 494 20.25 -25.65 6.83
CA PRO A 494 21.18 -26.42 7.64
C PRO A 494 21.68 -25.63 8.85
N VAL A 495 21.69 -26.23 10.04
CA VAL A 495 22.17 -25.62 11.29
C VAL A 495 22.96 -26.61 12.13
N TYR A 496 24.16 -26.23 12.58
CA TYR A 496 25.02 -27.06 13.43
C TYR A 496 24.46 -27.19 14.86
N ASP A 497 24.59 -28.36 15.45
CA ASP A 497 24.31 -28.60 16.86
C ASP A 497 25.57 -28.45 17.74
N TYR A 498 25.39 -28.61 19.05
CA TYR A 498 26.48 -28.50 20.03
C TYR A 498 27.58 -29.57 19.90
N GLN A 499 27.41 -30.57 19.04
CA GLN A 499 28.38 -31.64 18.77
C GLN A 499 28.95 -31.54 17.34
N ASP A 500 28.70 -30.44 16.63
CA ASP A 500 29.09 -30.24 15.23
C ASP A 500 28.53 -31.30 14.25
N ASN A 501 27.41 -31.92 14.62
CA ASN A 501 26.47 -32.49 13.66
C ASN A 501 25.59 -31.36 13.13
N PHE A 502 24.80 -31.58 12.08
CA PHE A 502 23.85 -30.55 11.64
C PHE A 502 22.46 -31.09 11.37
N TYR A 503 21.47 -30.26 11.67
CA TYR A 503 20.07 -30.46 11.31
C TYR A 503 19.77 -29.74 10.00
N PHE A 504 18.81 -30.25 9.24
CA PHE A 504 18.28 -29.60 8.03
C PHE A 504 16.82 -30.02 7.82
N VAL A 505 16.07 -29.25 7.04
CA VAL A 505 14.69 -29.60 6.65
C VAL A 505 14.71 -30.13 5.23
N SER A 506 14.05 -31.26 4.99
CA SER A 506 13.90 -31.80 3.64
C SER A 506 12.44 -32.11 3.34
N ASP A 507 12.06 -31.94 2.08
CA ASP A 507 10.75 -32.30 1.55
C ASP A 507 10.75 -33.61 0.74
N ARG A 508 11.76 -34.47 0.95
CA ARG A 508 11.98 -35.72 0.21
C ARG A 508 10.77 -36.63 0.06
N ASP A 509 9.84 -36.62 1.00
CA ASP A 509 8.62 -37.45 1.04
C ASP A 509 7.35 -36.62 0.80
N GLY A 510 7.51 -35.40 0.27
CA GLY A 510 6.44 -34.41 0.08
C GLY A 510 5.98 -33.73 1.38
N LEU A 511 6.60 -34.08 2.51
CA LEU A 511 6.38 -33.51 3.83
C LEU A 511 7.66 -32.79 4.27
N ARG A 512 7.54 -31.57 4.78
CA ARG A 512 8.71 -30.82 5.25
C ARG A 512 9.08 -31.30 6.66
N ASN A 513 10.03 -32.22 6.74
CA ASN A 513 10.46 -32.85 8.00
C ASN A 513 11.90 -32.47 8.38
N LEU A 514 12.20 -32.56 9.67
CA LEU A 514 13.52 -32.34 10.23
C LEU A 514 14.38 -33.60 10.07
N TYR A 515 15.61 -33.42 9.63
CA TYR A 515 16.64 -34.45 9.51
C TYR A 515 17.91 -34.01 10.24
N LYS A 516 18.71 -34.97 10.68
CA LYS A 516 20.03 -34.76 11.30
C LYS A 516 21.08 -35.57 10.57
N TYR A 517 22.17 -34.94 10.16
CA TYR A 517 23.37 -35.65 9.70
C TYR A 517 24.38 -35.77 10.85
N ASN A 518 24.70 -37.02 11.22
CA ASN A 518 25.75 -37.33 12.17
C ASN A 518 27.09 -37.45 11.42
N SER A 519 28.02 -36.53 11.69
CA SER A 519 29.30 -36.45 11.00
C SER A 519 30.28 -37.54 11.42
N THR A 520 30.14 -38.09 12.63
CA THR A 520 30.98 -39.17 13.16
C THR A 520 30.59 -40.52 12.56
N GLU A 521 29.28 -40.79 12.45
CA GLU A 521 28.77 -42.03 11.87
C GLU A 521 28.60 -41.99 10.35
N ASN A 522 28.65 -40.79 9.76
CA ASN A 522 28.31 -40.53 8.36
C ASN A 522 26.90 -41.05 7.99
N LYS A 523 25.91 -40.80 8.86
CA LYS A 523 24.52 -41.24 8.71
C LYS A 523 23.54 -40.09 8.81
N VAL A 524 22.40 -40.22 8.12
CA VAL A 524 21.26 -39.31 8.22
C VAL A 524 20.15 -39.95 9.04
N TYR A 525 19.54 -39.18 9.92
CA TYR A 525 18.41 -39.57 10.75
C TYR A 525 17.22 -38.64 10.48
N GLN A 526 16.03 -39.20 10.40
CA GLN A 526 14.79 -38.44 10.40
C GLN A 526 14.37 -38.18 11.85
N MET A 527 14.13 -36.90 12.14
CA MET A 527 13.90 -36.40 13.49
C MET A 527 12.43 -36.08 13.75
N THR A 528 11.64 -35.82 12.71
CA THR A 528 10.19 -35.60 12.80
C THR A 528 9.43 -36.34 11.71
N ASP A 529 8.13 -36.55 11.94
CA ASP A 529 7.19 -37.13 10.97
C ASP A 529 5.86 -36.38 11.11
N LEU A 530 5.82 -35.16 10.56
CA LEU A 530 4.70 -34.23 10.64
C LEU A 530 3.81 -34.36 9.40
N LEU A 531 2.49 -34.40 9.58
CA LEU A 531 1.53 -34.57 8.48
C LEU A 531 1.38 -33.30 7.64
N THR A 532 1.48 -32.13 8.27
CA THR A 532 1.63 -30.84 7.60
C THR A 532 3.10 -30.60 7.25
N GLY A 533 3.91 -30.11 8.20
CA GLY A 533 5.34 -29.88 8.04
C GLY A 533 5.90 -28.68 8.80
N ILE A 534 7.22 -28.54 8.71
CA ILE A 534 8.00 -27.39 9.20
C ILE A 534 7.96 -26.27 8.16
N SER A 535 7.74 -25.03 8.61
CA SER A 535 7.59 -23.88 7.70
C SER A 535 8.07 -22.57 8.29
N GLY A 536 8.69 -21.75 7.44
CA GLY A 536 8.81 -20.30 7.66
C GLY A 536 7.65 -19.53 7.01
N ILE A 537 7.79 -18.20 6.93
CA ILE A 537 6.79 -17.32 6.27
C ILE A 537 6.74 -17.50 4.75
N SER A 538 7.87 -17.85 4.13
CA SER A 538 7.98 -18.30 2.73
C SER A 538 8.60 -19.70 2.66
N ALA A 539 8.64 -20.27 1.45
CA ALA A 539 9.27 -21.57 1.21
C ALA A 539 10.77 -21.57 1.59
N VAL A 540 11.48 -20.46 1.40
CA VAL A 540 12.92 -20.31 1.67
C VAL A 540 13.21 -19.33 2.81
N SER A 541 12.34 -19.29 3.82
CA SER A 541 12.60 -18.55 5.07
C SER A 541 13.16 -19.46 6.16
N PRO A 542 13.99 -18.95 7.09
CA PRO A 542 14.44 -19.73 8.23
C PRO A 542 13.28 -20.28 9.07
N MET A 543 13.39 -21.54 9.46
CA MET A 543 12.35 -22.34 10.10
C MET A 543 12.87 -23.21 11.25
N ILE A 544 14.19 -23.41 11.35
CA ILE A 544 14.85 -24.13 12.45
C ILE A 544 16.08 -23.39 12.99
N THR A 545 16.40 -23.64 14.26
CA THR A 545 17.61 -23.12 14.93
C THR A 545 18.03 -24.05 16.07
N THR A 546 19.32 -24.04 16.39
CA THR A 546 19.94 -24.90 17.42
C THR A 546 20.80 -24.08 18.38
N SER A 547 21.18 -24.67 19.51
CA SER A 547 22.13 -24.10 20.47
C SER A 547 23.51 -24.72 20.24
N SER A 548 24.55 -23.89 20.20
CA SER A 548 25.93 -24.37 20.06
C SER A 548 26.55 -24.88 21.36
N LYS A 549 25.88 -24.72 22.50
CA LYS A 549 26.39 -25.13 23.83
C LYS A 549 25.53 -26.14 24.56
N ARG A 550 24.37 -26.51 24.01
CA ARG A 550 23.35 -27.34 24.67
C ARG A 550 22.60 -28.14 23.64
N ASP A 551 22.15 -29.32 24.04
CA ASP A 551 21.23 -30.13 23.25
C ASP A 551 19.84 -29.48 23.23
N ARG A 552 19.61 -28.65 22.22
CA ARG A 552 18.34 -27.92 22.04
C ARG A 552 18.18 -27.52 20.59
N VAL A 553 17.04 -27.90 20.01
CA VAL A 553 16.57 -27.47 18.70
C VAL A 553 15.20 -26.83 18.83
N LEU A 554 14.98 -25.77 18.06
CA LEU A 554 13.68 -25.16 17.86
C LEU A 554 13.27 -25.31 16.40
N TYR A 555 11.98 -25.56 16.16
CA TYR A 555 11.42 -25.60 14.82
C TYR A 555 10.01 -25.01 14.78
N THR A 556 9.67 -24.38 13.65
CA THR A 556 8.33 -23.81 13.43
C THR A 556 7.43 -24.82 12.72
N HIS A 557 6.37 -25.26 13.39
CA HIS A 557 5.34 -26.16 12.86
C HIS A 557 4.12 -25.37 12.39
N TYR A 558 3.65 -25.66 11.19
CA TYR A 558 2.43 -25.07 10.63
C TYR A 558 1.24 -26.02 10.83
N TYR A 559 0.22 -25.61 11.58
CA TYR A 559 -0.98 -26.41 11.80
C TYR A 559 -2.16 -25.53 12.23
N ASP A 560 -3.37 -25.88 11.76
CA ASP A 560 -4.62 -25.16 11.98
C ASP A 560 -4.53 -23.69 11.54
N SER A 561 -3.83 -23.44 10.43
CA SER A 561 -3.53 -22.09 9.91
C SER A 561 -2.67 -21.21 10.84
N LYS A 562 -1.93 -21.81 11.78
CA LYS A 562 -1.06 -21.12 12.75
C LYS A 562 0.38 -21.60 12.63
N TYR A 563 1.31 -20.72 13.01
CA TYR A 563 2.74 -21.04 13.10
C TYR A 563 3.16 -21.08 14.58
N THR A 564 3.54 -22.27 15.04
CA THR A 564 3.90 -22.53 16.44
C THR A 564 5.36 -22.97 16.52
N ILE A 565 6.12 -22.41 17.45
CA ILE A 565 7.53 -22.81 17.67
C ILE A 565 7.56 -23.89 18.76
N TYR A 566 8.13 -25.05 18.43
CA TYR A 566 8.38 -26.16 19.35
C TYR A 566 9.86 -26.20 19.75
N GLU A 567 10.12 -26.62 20.98
CA GLU A 567 11.44 -26.91 21.53
C GLU A 567 11.59 -28.40 21.79
N ALA A 568 12.71 -28.97 21.37
CA ALA A 568 13.05 -30.36 21.65
C ALA A 568 14.55 -30.50 21.93
N SER A 569 14.88 -31.49 22.74
CA SER A 569 16.21 -32.09 22.84
C SER A 569 16.36 -33.21 21.79
N SER A 570 17.60 -33.64 21.51
CA SER A 570 17.82 -34.62 20.45
C SER A 570 17.17 -35.97 20.73
N ASP A 571 17.04 -36.39 21.99
CA ASP A 571 16.43 -37.65 22.44
C ASP A 571 14.89 -37.63 22.47
N GLU A 572 14.26 -36.45 22.50
CA GLU A 572 12.81 -36.29 22.38
C GLU A 572 12.30 -36.43 20.94
N LEU A 573 13.21 -36.46 19.96
CA LEU A 573 12.92 -36.58 18.53
C LEU A 573 12.97 -38.04 18.05
N LEU A 574 12.49 -38.31 16.83
CA LEU A 574 12.31 -39.69 16.33
C LEU A 574 13.61 -40.50 16.21
N ASN A 575 14.73 -39.85 15.88
CA ASN A 575 16.03 -40.51 15.64
C ASN A 575 15.95 -41.74 14.72
N ARG A 576 15.10 -41.71 13.69
CA ARG A 576 14.93 -42.84 12.77
C ARG A 576 16.04 -42.83 11.73
N TRP A 577 16.92 -43.83 11.75
CA TRP A 577 17.97 -43.95 10.73
C TRP A 577 17.36 -44.06 9.33
N VAL A 578 17.91 -43.29 8.39
CA VAL A 578 17.53 -43.32 6.98
C VAL A 578 18.53 -44.19 6.23
N GLU A 579 18.12 -45.43 5.92
CA GLU A 579 18.98 -46.41 5.24
C GLU A 579 19.34 -45.98 3.81
N ASP A 580 18.36 -45.41 3.08
CA ASP A 580 18.54 -44.92 1.73
C ASP A 580 18.33 -43.40 1.65
N THR A 581 19.42 -42.68 1.42
CA THR A 581 19.43 -41.24 1.22
C THR A 581 19.20 -40.80 -0.22
N ARG A 582 18.85 -41.72 -1.14
CA ARG A 582 18.58 -41.40 -2.54
C ARG A 582 17.10 -41.47 -2.92
N THR A 583 16.30 -42.24 -2.19
CA THR A 583 14.86 -42.34 -2.46
C THR A 583 14.13 -41.04 -2.07
N ILE A 584 13.34 -40.53 -3.02
CA ILE A 584 12.39 -39.44 -2.87
C ILE A 584 10.99 -39.91 -3.28
N ASP A 585 9.95 -39.36 -2.66
CA ASP A 585 8.54 -39.68 -2.90
C ASP A 585 7.66 -38.43 -2.73
N PHE A 586 7.36 -37.75 -3.84
CA PHE A 586 6.55 -36.54 -3.80
C PHE A 586 5.04 -36.76 -3.80
N ARG A 587 4.52 -37.99 -3.59
CA ARG A 587 3.06 -38.25 -3.65
C ARG A 587 2.27 -37.34 -2.71
N LEU A 588 2.75 -37.14 -1.48
CA LEU A 588 2.14 -36.21 -0.52
C LEU A 588 2.45 -34.74 -0.81
N GLY A 589 3.49 -34.45 -1.58
CA GLY A 589 3.88 -33.11 -2.00
C GLY A 589 3.31 -32.71 -3.37
N THR A 590 2.39 -33.50 -3.92
CA THR A 590 1.77 -33.25 -5.22
C THR A 590 0.29 -32.98 -5.03
N LEU A 591 -0.21 -31.91 -5.66
CA LEU A 591 -1.64 -31.58 -5.70
C LEU A 591 -2.42 -32.63 -6.51
N PRO A 592 -3.68 -32.93 -6.17
CA PRO A 592 -4.36 -34.12 -6.66
C PRO A 592 -4.47 -34.12 -8.18
N VAL A 593 -4.28 -35.31 -8.74
CA VAL A 593 -4.37 -35.56 -10.16
C VAL A 593 -5.51 -36.54 -10.40
N ILE A 594 -6.59 -36.08 -11.01
CA ILE A 594 -7.69 -36.97 -11.42
C ILE A 594 -7.85 -36.86 -12.92
N GLY A 595 -7.63 -37.96 -13.65
CA GLY A 595 -7.95 -38.05 -15.08
C GLY A 595 -6.87 -37.53 -16.05
N ILE A 596 -5.61 -37.99 -15.92
CA ILE A 596 -4.44 -37.62 -16.77
C ILE A 596 -4.61 -37.93 -18.27
N ASN A 597 -5.72 -38.53 -18.70
CA ASN A 597 -5.97 -38.82 -20.11
C ASN A 597 -6.41 -37.58 -20.94
N LYS A 598 -6.24 -36.36 -20.41
CA LYS A 598 -6.51 -35.08 -21.08
C LYS A 598 -5.21 -34.30 -21.30
N ASN A 599 -5.26 -33.18 -22.03
CA ASN A 599 -4.10 -32.35 -22.34
C ASN A 599 -3.45 -31.75 -21.06
N ASP A 600 -2.36 -32.37 -20.58
CA ASP A 600 -1.51 -31.89 -19.48
C ASP A 600 -0.34 -31.06 -20.03
N ILE A 601 -0.63 -29.81 -20.36
CA ILE A 601 0.32 -28.87 -20.96
C ILE A 601 1.35 -28.44 -19.91
N VAL A 602 0.88 -28.10 -18.70
CA VAL A 602 1.74 -27.61 -17.61
C VAL A 602 2.71 -28.71 -17.19
N GLY A 603 2.22 -29.94 -16.93
CA GLY A 603 3.09 -31.06 -16.56
C GLY A 603 4.13 -31.39 -17.63
N THR A 604 3.75 -31.32 -18.91
CA THR A 604 4.68 -31.51 -20.04
C THR A 604 5.75 -30.41 -20.08
N ASN A 605 5.36 -29.14 -19.92
CA ASN A 605 6.27 -28.01 -19.94
C ASN A 605 7.31 -28.07 -18.81
N PHE A 606 6.92 -28.49 -17.60
CA PHE A 606 7.88 -28.71 -16.50
C PHE A 606 8.81 -29.91 -16.75
N LYS A 607 8.30 -30.99 -17.36
CA LYS A 607 9.10 -32.19 -17.66
C LYS A 607 10.15 -31.95 -18.74
N ASP A 608 9.82 -31.12 -19.73
CA ASP A 608 10.68 -30.83 -20.88
C ASP A 608 11.40 -29.48 -20.77
N ILE A 609 11.33 -28.82 -19.61
CA ILE A 609 11.85 -27.46 -19.41
C ILE A 609 13.35 -27.33 -19.74
N ASP A 610 14.17 -28.36 -19.51
CA ASP A 610 15.59 -28.29 -19.87
C ASP A 610 15.84 -28.71 -21.32
N LYS A 611 14.96 -29.54 -21.91
CA LYS A 611 15.14 -30.08 -23.27
C LYS A 611 14.63 -29.14 -24.36
N ALA A 612 13.51 -28.46 -24.11
CA ALA A 612 12.79 -27.68 -25.11
C ALA A 612 13.58 -26.44 -25.60
N PHE A 613 14.52 -25.94 -24.80
CA PHE A 613 15.20 -24.66 -25.04
C PHE A 613 16.73 -24.73 -25.02
N ASP A 614 17.32 -25.92 -24.93
CA ASP A 614 18.77 -26.09 -24.91
C ASP A 614 19.46 -25.72 -26.24
N ASN A 615 18.70 -25.67 -27.35
CA ASN A 615 19.24 -25.40 -28.69
C ASN A 615 18.89 -24.03 -29.29
N SER A 616 18.12 -23.17 -28.60
CA SER A 616 17.73 -21.86 -29.11
C SER A 616 18.19 -20.73 -28.19
N THR A 617 19.34 -20.11 -28.52
CA THR A 617 19.68 -18.81 -27.95
C THR A 617 18.79 -17.77 -28.61
N PRO A 618 17.97 -17.00 -27.85
CA PRO A 618 17.12 -15.99 -28.46
C PRO A 618 18.00 -14.94 -29.16
N VAL A 619 17.55 -14.43 -30.30
CA VAL A 619 18.22 -13.32 -30.97
C VAL A 619 18.08 -12.08 -30.09
N THR A 620 19.18 -11.62 -29.51
CA THR A 620 19.20 -10.43 -28.65
C THR A 620 19.83 -9.24 -29.36
N LYS A 621 19.34 -8.04 -29.04
CA LYS A 621 19.87 -6.78 -29.54
C LYS A 621 19.89 -5.73 -28.45
N SER A 622 21.06 -5.21 -28.12
CA SER A 622 21.17 -4.05 -27.22
C SER A 622 20.74 -2.78 -27.94
N ILE A 623 19.81 -2.03 -27.36
CA ILE A 623 19.35 -0.73 -27.86
C ILE A 623 19.39 0.32 -26.76
N GLY A 624 19.53 1.59 -27.15
CA GLY A 624 19.43 2.71 -26.23
C GLY A 624 18.01 2.90 -25.70
N TYR A 625 17.89 3.31 -24.44
CA TYR A 625 16.59 3.68 -23.88
C TYR A 625 16.04 4.96 -24.54
N SER A 626 14.80 4.91 -25.01
CA SER A 626 14.08 6.07 -25.55
C SER A 626 12.78 6.31 -24.76
N PRO A 627 12.57 7.51 -24.17
CA PRO A 627 11.34 7.82 -23.46
C PRO A 627 10.15 7.93 -24.43
N GLY A 628 9.15 7.08 -24.27
CA GLY A 628 7.87 7.15 -24.99
C GLY A 628 6.71 7.19 -24.01
N PHE A 629 5.85 8.22 -24.12
CA PHE A 629 4.69 8.37 -23.25
C PHE A 629 3.59 7.38 -23.63
N LYS A 630 3.07 6.67 -22.63
CA LYS A 630 1.84 5.88 -22.72
C LYS A 630 0.94 6.24 -21.54
N LEU A 631 -0.36 6.00 -21.69
CA LEU A 631 -1.34 6.22 -20.62
C LEU A 631 -0.99 5.33 -19.41
N ASP A 632 -0.80 5.95 -18.25
CA ASP A 632 -0.60 5.31 -16.94
C ASP A 632 -1.89 5.25 -16.13
N TYR A 633 -2.81 6.21 -16.34
CA TYR A 633 -4.08 6.28 -15.60
C TYR A 633 -5.10 7.13 -16.34
N ILE A 634 -6.36 6.70 -16.29
CA ILE A 634 -7.53 7.50 -16.62
C ILE A 634 -8.55 7.35 -15.51
N GLY A 635 -9.05 8.48 -14.99
CA GLY A 635 -10.00 8.50 -13.89
C GLY A 635 -11.11 9.52 -14.11
N GLY A 636 -12.24 9.31 -13.44
CA GLY A 636 -13.23 10.37 -13.30
C GLY A 636 -12.69 11.39 -12.30
N GLY A 637 -12.41 12.60 -12.76
CA GLY A 637 -12.12 13.78 -11.92
C GLY A 637 -13.31 14.26 -11.09
N GLY A 638 -14.36 13.45 -10.96
CA GLY A 638 -15.49 13.62 -10.07
C GLY A 638 -15.23 13.03 -8.69
N GLY A 639 -14.11 13.40 -8.06
CA GLY A 639 -13.99 13.30 -6.62
C GLY A 639 -14.71 14.48 -5.97
N VAL A 640 -15.02 14.39 -4.69
CA VAL A 640 -15.09 15.58 -3.83
C VAL A 640 -13.68 16.15 -3.77
N GLY A 641 -13.24 16.74 -4.88
CA GLY A 641 -11.94 17.33 -5.05
C GLY A 641 -11.98 18.69 -4.38
N VAL A 642 -11.56 18.73 -3.12
CA VAL A 642 -10.95 19.94 -2.58
C VAL A 642 -9.73 20.16 -3.46
N GLY A 643 -9.89 20.97 -4.52
CA GLY A 643 -8.80 21.30 -5.41
C GLY A 643 -7.71 21.95 -4.58
N VAL A 644 -6.64 21.20 -4.28
CA VAL A 644 -5.41 21.76 -3.72
C VAL A 644 -4.66 22.42 -4.87
N ASN A 645 -5.29 23.46 -5.45
CA ASN A 645 -4.48 24.47 -6.08
C ASN A 645 -3.62 25.03 -4.94
N ASN A 646 -2.31 25.08 -5.12
CA ASN A 646 -1.32 25.49 -4.12
C ASN A 646 -1.40 27.02 -3.83
N ASN A 647 -2.60 27.58 -3.97
CA ASN A 647 -3.06 28.88 -3.50
C ASN A 647 -4.02 28.67 -2.33
N SER A 648 -3.44 28.18 -1.24
CA SER A 648 -3.74 28.56 0.14
C SER A 648 -5.17 29.01 0.39
N PHE A 649 -6.04 27.99 0.55
CA PHE A 649 -7.32 28.09 1.25
C PHE A 649 -8.39 29.00 0.61
N ARG A 650 -8.49 28.99 -0.73
CA ARG A 650 -9.78 29.25 -1.38
C ARG A 650 -10.65 27.99 -1.28
N ASN A 651 -11.55 27.93 -0.30
CA ASN A 651 -12.57 26.89 -0.20
C ASN A 651 -13.58 27.04 -1.35
N ALA A 652 -13.23 26.51 -2.52
CA ALA A 652 -14.19 26.23 -3.58
C ALA A 652 -14.56 24.74 -3.51
N THR A 653 -15.47 24.40 -2.60
CA THR A 653 -16.15 23.10 -2.63
C THR A 653 -17.23 23.15 -3.70
N GLY A 654 -16.98 22.48 -4.83
CA GLY A 654 -17.98 22.21 -5.85
C GLY A 654 -17.86 20.76 -6.32
N LEU A 655 -18.99 20.08 -6.52
CA LEU A 655 -19.03 18.81 -7.25
C LEU A 655 -18.81 19.12 -8.74
N GLN A 656 -17.57 18.97 -9.22
CA GLN A 656 -17.26 19.11 -10.65
C GLN A 656 -16.99 17.72 -11.23
N GLY A 657 -17.67 17.39 -12.34
CA GLY A 657 -17.34 16.23 -13.13
C GLY A 657 -16.12 16.54 -14.01
N GLY A 658 -15.11 15.67 -13.99
CA GLY A 658 -13.93 15.82 -14.84
C GLY A 658 -13.36 14.48 -15.28
N VAL A 659 -12.31 14.54 -16.09
CA VAL A 659 -11.47 13.40 -16.48
C VAL A 659 -10.03 13.75 -16.18
N ASP A 660 -9.37 12.87 -15.44
CA ASP A 660 -7.93 12.92 -15.17
C ASP A 660 -7.23 11.91 -16.06
N LEU A 661 -6.14 12.33 -16.69
CA LEU A 661 -5.28 11.52 -17.54
C LEU A 661 -3.84 11.67 -17.08
N LEU A 662 -3.18 10.56 -16.76
CA LEU A 662 -1.75 10.53 -16.51
C LEU A 662 -1.09 9.75 -17.63
N PHE A 663 -0.12 10.36 -18.30
CA PHE A 663 0.76 9.69 -19.24
C PHE A 663 2.16 9.63 -18.64
N GLY A 664 2.89 8.54 -18.87
CA GLY A 664 4.28 8.47 -18.46
C GLY A 664 5.10 7.58 -19.35
N ASP A 665 6.42 7.72 -19.24
CA ASP A 665 7.35 6.81 -19.91
C ASP A 665 7.37 5.41 -19.25
N ILE A 666 8.04 4.45 -19.90
CA ILE A 666 8.06 3.06 -19.40
C ILE A 666 8.76 2.91 -18.04
N LEU A 667 9.61 3.86 -17.65
CA LEU A 667 10.27 3.87 -16.34
C LEU A 667 9.52 4.71 -15.29
N GLY A 668 8.51 5.49 -15.69
CA GLY A 668 7.81 6.44 -14.81
C GLY A 668 8.64 7.66 -14.39
N ASN A 669 9.77 7.90 -15.06
CA ASN A 669 10.67 9.03 -14.82
C ASN A 669 10.10 10.34 -15.35
N HIS A 670 9.29 10.28 -16.41
CA HIS A 670 8.67 11.45 -17.02
C HIS A 670 7.17 11.23 -17.05
N GLN A 671 6.42 12.18 -16.49
CA GLN A 671 4.96 12.12 -16.43
C GLN A 671 4.35 13.40 -17.01
N LEU A 672 3.23 13.24 -17.71
CA LEU A 672 2.36 14.31 -18.17
C LEU A 672 0.98 14.04 -17.57
N TYR A 673 0.61 14.84 -16.59
CA TYR A 673 -0.71 14.83 -15.98
C TYR A 673 -1.59 15.87 -16.68
N SER A 674 -2.82 15.50 -16.98
CA SER A 674 -3.82 16.36 -17.59
C SER A 674 -5.16 16.16 -16.89
N GLN A 675 -5.84 17.24 -16.57
CA GLN A 675 -7.18 17.24 -16.01
C GLN A 675 -8.06 18.15 -16.86
N VAL A 676 -9.28 17.70 -17.13
CA VAL A 676 -10.33 18.52 -17.74
C VAL A 676 -11.59 18.37 -16.91
N SER A 677 -12.17 19.46 -16.45
CA SER A 677 -13.45 19.49 -15.74
C SER A 677 -14.47 20.34 -16.50
N LEU A 678 -15.74 19.97 -16.42
CA LEU A 678 -16.84 20.73 -17.03
C LEU A 678 -17.97 20.90 -16.02
N ASN A 679 -18.42 22.14 -15.85
CA ASN A 679 -19.46 22.48 -14.87
C ASN A 679 -20.64 23.21 -15.53
N GLY A 680 -21.50 22.45 -16.23
CA GLY A 680 -22.76 22.94 -16.78
C GLY A 680 -22.65 23.65 -18.13
N GLU A 681 -21.91 24.76 -18.23
CA GLU A 681 -21.73 25.52 -19.48
C GLU A 681 -20.31 25.37 -20.06
N ILE A 682 -20.15 25.60 -21.38
CA ILE A 682 -18.84 25.54 -22.07
C ILE A 682 -17.83 26.56 -21.49
N LEU A 683 -18.32 27.68 -20.97
CA LEU A 683 -17.50 28.70 -20.32
C LEU A 683 -16.92 28.24 -18.98
N ASP A 684 -17.51 27.20 -18.39
CA ASP A 684 -17.12 26.65 -17.09
C ASP A 684 -16.18 25.44 -17.25
N ILE A 685 -15.58 25.26 -18.44
CA ILE A 685 -14.56 24.25 -18.68
C ILE A 685 -13.27 24.68 -17.99
N GLY A 686 -12.84 23.87 -17.02
CA GLY A 686 -11.55 23.98 -16.36
C GLY A 686 -10.58 22.91 -16.82
N GLY A 687 -9.30 23.14 -16.60
CA GLY A 687 -8.31 22.10 -16.79
C GLY A 687 -6.91 22.51 -16.40
N MET A 688 -6.05 21.51 -16.25
CA MET A 688 -4.62 21.70 -16.03
C MET A 688 -3.82 20.66 -16.78
N VAL A 689 -2.63 21.04 -17.22
CA VAL A 689 -1.63 20.13 -17.79
C VAL A 689 -0.32 20.37 -17.09
N SER A 690 0.28 19.32 -16.54
CA SER A 690 1.53 19.38 -15.79
C SER A 690 2.51 18.31 -16.27
N TYR A 691 3.72 18.73 -16.62
CA TYR A 691 4.85 17.85 -16.84
C TYR A 691 5.64 17.68 -15.54
N ILE A 692 6.01 16.46 -15.19
CA ILE A 692 6.79 16.13 -13.99
C ILE A 692 7.98 15.26 -14.39
N ASN A 693 9.18 15.71 -14.02
CA ASN A 693 10.41 14.95 -14.12
C ASN A 693 10.81 14.40 -12.75
N ARG A 694 10.90 13.08 -12.67
CA ARG A 694 11.22 12.29 -11.48
C ARG A 694 12.43 11.38 -11.67
N LYS A 695 13.23 11.58 -12.73
CA LYS A 695 14.40 10.73 -13.03
C LYS A 695 15.41 10.65 -11.88
N ASN A 696 15.60 11.76 -11.18
CA ASN A 696 16.52 11.87 -10.05
C ASN A 696 15.74 12.18 -8.76
N ARG A 697 16.42 12.10 -7.61
CA ARG A 697 15.87 12.45 -6.30
C ARG A 697 15.18 13.82 -6.25
N PHE A 698 15.80 14.82 -6.88
CA PHE A 698 15.20 16.13 -7.08
C PHE A 698 14.18 16.03 -8.21
N ALA A 699 12.91 16.00 -7.85
CA ALA A 699 11.82 16.05 -8.81
C ALA A 699 11.38 17.49 -9.04
N TRP A 700 11.06 17.81 -10.28
CA TRP A 700 10.55 19.11 -10.66
C TRP A 700 9.47 18.96 -11.72
N GLY A 701 8.62 19.97 -11.84
CA GLY A 701 7.57 19.99 -12.83
C GLY A 701 7.19 21.40 -13.25
N VAL A 702 6.50 21.47 -14.38
CA VAL A 702 5.95 22.70 -14.95
C VAL A 702 4.48 22.42 -15.26
N GLY A 703 3.60 23.28 -14.78
CA GLY A 703 2.16 23.14 -14.96
C GLY A 703 1.52 24.40 -15.52
N ILE A 704 0.55 24.22 -16.40
CA ILE A 704 -0.37 25.28 -16.82
C ILE A 704 -1.78 24.92 -16.35
N SER A 705 -2.55 25.90 -15.91
CA SER A 705 -3.93 25.67 -15.46
C SER A 705 -4.87 26.79 -15.90
N HIS A 706 -6.14 26.43 -16.08
CA HIS A 706 -7.27 27.34 -16.20
C HIS A 706 -8.37 26.84 -15.28
N VAL A 707 -8.65 27.59 -14.21
CA VAL A 707 -9.62 27.22 -13.19
C VAL A 707 -10.76 28.25 -13.20
N PRO A 708 -11.95 27.88 -13.72
CA PRO A 708 -13.15 28.69 -13.60
C PRO A 708 -13.79 28.47 -12.22
N LEU A 709 -13.95 29.53 -11.46
CA LEU A 709 -14.75 29.58 -10.24
C LEU A 709 -16.07 30.27 -10.56
N ARG A 710 -17.18 29.65 -10.19
CA ARG A 710 -18.52 30.18 -10.41
C ARG A 710 -19.21 30.42 -9.08
N THR A 711 -19.83 31.56 -8.95
CA THR A 711 -20.65 31.97 -7.81
C THR A 711 -21.81 32.82 -8.31
N GLY A 712 -22.79 33.07 -7.46
CA GLY A 712 -23.94 33.86 -7.85
C GLY A 712 -24.83 34.21 -6.68
N PHE A 713 -25.73 35.16 -6.93
CA PHE A 713 -26.71 35.66 -5.98
C PHE A 713 -28.00 35.99 -6.73
N GLN A 714 -29.10 36.05 -6.00
CA GLN A 714 -30.40 36.43 -6.54
C GLN A 714 -30.80 37.79 -5.97
N GLU A 715 -31.36 38.63 -6.82
CA GLU A 715 -31.95 39.91 -6.44
C GLU A 715 -33.39 39.97 -6.91
N TYR A 716 -34.24 40.59 -6.10
CA TYR A 716 -35.66 40.77 -6.40
C TYR A 716 -35.97 42.26 -6.47
N GLU A 717 -36.50 42.71 -7.60
CA GLU A 717 -36.84 44.12 -7.83
C GLU A 717 -38.28 44.21 -8.35
N ASN A 718 -39.10 45.08 -7.76
CA ASN A 718 -40.39 45.41 -8.33
C ASN A 718 -40.18 46.40 -9.48
N THR A 719 -40.47 45.97 -10.71
CA THR A 719 -40.31 46.79 -11.91
C THR A 719 -41.56 46.70 -12.79
N SER A 720 -41.54 47.30 -13.97
CA SER A 720 -42.60 47.14 -14.96
C SER A 720 -42.01 46.81 -16.32
N ILE A 721 -42.64 45.88 -17.04
CA ILE A 721 -42.22 45.50 -18.39
C ILE A 721 -43.33 45.82 -19.39
N VAL A 722 -42.93 46.08 -20.63
CA VAL A 722 -43.84 46.27 -21.76
C VAL A 722 -44.08 44.91 -22.42
N VAL A 723 -45.33 44.47 -22.47
CA VAL A 723 -45.74 43.22 -23.13
C VAL A 723 -46.35 43.55 -24.50
N ASP A 724 -46.43 42.56 -25.40
CA ASP A 724 -47.00 42.70 -26.74
C ASP A 724 -48.29 43.55 -26.73
N ASN A 725 -48.34 44.56 -27.61
CA ASN A 725 -49.31 45.67 -27.70
C ASN A 725 -49.02 46.93 -26.84
N GLY A 726 -47.82 47.08 -26.26
CA GLY A 726 -47.42 48.34 -25.61
C GLY A 726 -48.00 48.54 -24.21
N ILE A 727 -48.56 47.49 -23.61
CA ILE A 727 -49.15 47.51 -22.28
C ILE A 727 -48.03 47.35 -21.24
N VAL A 728 -47.96 48.28 -20.29
CA VAL A 728 -47.03 48.25 -19.16
C VAL A 728 -47.68 47.48 -18.01
N ILE A 729 -47.09 46.37 -17.59
CA ILE A 729 -47.55 45.60 -16.43
C ILE A 729 -46.51 45.63 -15.30
N PRO A 730 -46.95 45.78 -14.03
CA PRO A 730 -46.05 45.66 -12.88
C PRO A 730 -45.66 44.19 -12.69
N VAL A 731 -44.36 43.94 -12.52
CA VAL A 731 -43.78 42.61 -12.37
C VAL A 731 -42.73 42.61 -11.28
N LEU A 732 -42.52 41.45 -10.67
CA LEU A 732 -41.37 41.15 -9.84
C LEU A 732 -40.26 40.61 -10.76
N LYS A 733 -39.17 41.36 -10.93
CA LYS A 733 -37.95 40.90 -11.59
C LYS A 733 -37.13 40.09 -10.60
N GLU A 734 -36.99 38.81 -10.86
CA GLU A 734 -36.00 37.94 -10.23
C GLU A 734 -34.74 37.93 -11.11
N SER A 735 -33.67 38.56 -10.63
CA SER A 735 -32.38 38.63 -11.30
C SER A 735 -31.44 37.59 -10.68
N THR A 736 -31.08 36.56 -11.44
CA THR A 736 -30.06 35.58 -11.05
C THR A 736 -28.72 36.02 -11.63
N ASN A 737 -27.86 36.56 -10.77
CA ASN A 737 -26.53 37.04 -11.11
C ASN A 737 -25.52 35.90 -11.01
N LEU A 738 -24.82 35.60 -12.11
CA LEU A 738 -23.77 34.59 -12.18
C LEU A 738 -22.43 35.24 -12.46
N LEU A 739 -21.54 35.18 -11.47
CA LEU A 739 -20.16 35.63 -11.56
C LEU A 739 -19.23 34.46 -11.83
N ARG A 740 -18.36 34.63 -12.82
CA ARG A 740 -17.29 33.70 -13.18
C ARG A 740 -15.95 34.37 -12.99
N ILE A 741 -15.07 33.74 -12.22
CA ILE A 741 -13.68 34.15 -12.03
C ILE A 741 -12.81 33.11 -12.70
N PHE A 742 -11.98 33.54 -13.63
CA PHE A 742 -11.04 32.69 -14.36
C PHE A 742 -9.64 32.94 -13.82
N ASP A 743 -9.09 31.95 -13.11
CA ASP A 743 -7.70 31.94 -12.68
C ASP A 743 -6.88 31.09 -13.65
N GLN A 744 -6.01 31.74 -14.42
CA GLN A 744 -5.04 31.08 -15.28
C GLN A 744 -3.67 31.10 -14.59
N SER A 745 -2.92 30.00 -14.65
CA SER A 745 -1.59 29.95 -14.05
C SER A 745 -0.56 29.23 -14.91
N LEU A 746 0.69 29.68 -14.79
CA LEU A 746 1.90 28.95 -15.18
C LEU A 746 2.72 28.74 -13.91
N SER A 747 3.00 27.50 -13.57
CA SER A 747 3.69 27.10 -12.34
C SER A 747 4.93 26.29 -12.65
N VAL A 748 5.95 26.46 -11.83
CA VAL A 748 7.13 25.62 -11.74
C VAL A 748 7.25 25.19 -10.29
N PHE A 749 7.37 23.88 -10.06
CA PHE A 749 7.44 23.33 -8.71
C PHE A 749 8.53 22.27 -8.63
N ALA A 750 9.04 22.07 -7.42
CA ALA A 750 10.02 21.05 -7.13
C ALA A 750 9.78 20.44 -5.75
N HIS A 751 10.15 19.17 -5.60
CA HIS A 751 10.19 18.51 -4.31
C HIS A 751 11.45 17.65 -4.18
N TYR A 752 12.01 17.66 -2.97
CA TYR A 752 13.18 16.91 -2.57
C TYR A 752 12.87 16.07 -1.33
N PRO A 753 12.64 14.76 -1.47
CA PRO A 753 12.39 13.87 -0.34
C PRO A 753 13.70 13.52 0.36
N PHE A 754 13.87 13.90 1.63
CA PHE A 754 15.02 13.55 2.48
C PHE A 754 14.94 12.11 3.01
N SER A 755 13.74 11.61 3.23
CA SER A 755 13.42 10.24 3.62
C SER A 755 12.01 9.86 3.15
N THR A 756 11.57 8.64 3.47
CA THR A 756 10.18 8.21 3.35
C THR A 756 9.20 9.07 4.15
N THR A 757 9.68 9.81 5.15
CA THR A 757 8.86 10.56 6.10
C THR A 757 9.08 12.06 6.08
N LEU A 758 10.07 12.58 5.35
CA LEU A 758 10.42 14.00 5.34
C LEU A 758 10.77 14.49 3.93
N ARG A 759 10.16 15.60 3.49
CA ARG A 759 10.47 16.28 2.23
C ARG A 759 10.49 17.80 2.35
N LEU A 760 11.28 18.43 1.50
CA LEU A 760 11.16 19.84 1.15
C LEU A 760 10.41 19.95 -0.17
N GLU A 761 9.44 20.86 -0.26
CA GLU A 761 8.73 21.20 -1.49
C GLU A 761 8.72 22.71 -1.67
N GLY A 762 8.57 23.17 -2.91
CA GLY A 762 8.46 24.59 -3.20
C GLY A 762 8.12 24.85 -4.65
N GLY A 763 7.73 26.08 -4.94
CA GLY A 763 7.36 26.46 -6.29
C GLY A 763 7.26 27.96 -6.49
N VAL A 764 7.12 28.32 -7.76
CA VAL A 764 6.85 29.66 -8.24
C VAL A 764 5.72 29.56 -9.26
N ALA A 765 4.74 30.43 -9.19
CA ALA A 765 3.71 30.52 -10.23
C ALA A 765 3.42 31.97 -10.60
N GLY A 766 3.16 32.20 -11.88
CA GLY A 766 2.55 33.42 -12.40
C GLY A 766 1.08 33.17 -12.64
N THR A 767 0.23 34.11 -12.24
CA THR A 767 -1.22 34.01 -12.35
C THR A 767 -1.79 35.18 -13.15
N ALA A 768 -2.86 34.91 -13.90
CA ALA A 768 -3.66 35.91 -14.57
C ALA A 768 -5.13 35.68 -14.21
N ARG A 769 -5.74 36.68 -13.58
CA ARG A 769 -7.14 36.64 -13.15
C ARG A 769 -8.00 37.53 -14.04
N SER A 770 -9.10 36.98 -14.49
CA SER A 770 -10.18 37.72 -15.16
C SER A 770 -11.54 37.28 -14.65
N PHE A 771 -12.59 38.02 -14.97
CA PHE A 771 -13.94 37.66 -14.58
C PHE A 771 -14.99 38.03 -15.64
N ARG A 772 -16.17 37.42 -15.51
CA ARG A 772 -17.35 37.65 -16.35
C ARG A 772 -18.59 37.62 -15.46
N TRP A 773 -19.52 38.55 -15.71
CA TRP A 773 -20.81 38.61 -15.04
C TRP A 773 -21.92 38.43 -16.08
N ASP A 774 -22.74 37.40 -15.90
CA ASP A 774 -23.97 37.18 -16.67
C ASP A 774 -25.19 37.29 -15.72
N GLU A 775 -26.19 38.09 -16.10
CA GLU A 775 -27.44 38.25 -15.37
C GLU A 775 -28.58 37.56 -16.15
N TYR A 776 -29.37 36.75 -15.45
CA TYR A 776 -30.54 36.06 -16.00
C TYR A 776 -31.78 36.60 -15.29
N ASN A 777 -32.70 37.21 -16.04
CA ASN A 777 -33.85 37.89 -15.47
C ASN A 777 -35.12 37.11 -15.78
N ASN A 778 -35.89 36.79 -14.75
CA ASN A 778 -37.24 36.23 -14.86
C ASN A 778 -38.23 37.26 -14.33
N TYR A 779 -39.24 37.60 -15.13
CA TYR A 779 -40.24 38.58 -14.75
C TYR A 779 -41.54 37.87 -14.38
N TYR A 780 -42.00 38.06 -13.14
CA TYR A 780 -43.18 37.43 -12.60
C TYR A 780 -44.30 38.43 -12.36
N GLN A 781 -45.46 38.24 -12.99
CA GLN A 781 -46.64 39.03 -12.70
C GLN A 781 -47.36 38.47 -11.45
N PRO A 782 -47.62 39.28 -10.42
CA PRO A 782 -48.37 38.84 -9.25
C PRO A 782 -49.85 38.61 -9.60
N VAL A 783 -50.34 37.40 -9.35
CA VAL A 783 -51.76 37.05 -9.47
C VAL A 783 -52.45 37.44 -8.18
N ARG A 784 -53.45 38.33 -8.26
CA ARG A 784 -54.18 38.84 -7.08
C ARG A 784 -55.60 38.29 -7.02
N GLN A 785 -56.04 37.90 -5.83
CA GLN A 785 -57.45 37.63 -5.51
C GLN A 785 -57.87 38.59 -4.39
N GLY A 786 -58.56 39.68 -4.76
CA GLY A 786 -58.77 40.81 -3.85
C GLY A 786 -57.47 41.59 -3.60
N ASN A 787 -57.19 41.96 -2.34
CA ASN A 787 -55.93 42.62 -1.94
C ASN A 787 -54.78 41.63 -1.69
N THR A 788 -55.00 40.33 -1.83
CA THR A 788 -54.02 39.29 -1.50
C THR A 788 -53.37 38.74 -2.76
N ILE A 789 -52.04 38.68 -2.79
CA ILE A 789 -51.28 37.99 -3.84
C ILE A 789 -51.42 36.48 -3.60
N VAL A 790 -52.02 35.77 -4.56
CA VAL A 790 -52.28 34.32 -4.49
C VAL A 790 -51.32 33.50 -5.35
N GLY A 791 -50.45 34.15 -6.14
CA GLY A 791 -49.43 33.47 -6.94
C GLY A 791 -48.62 34.42 -7.82
N TYR A 792 -47.70 33.84 -8.59
CA TYR A 792 -46.82 34.55 -9.53
C TYR A 792 -46.78 33.80 -10.86
N ASN A 793 -47.02 34.50 -11.98
CA ASN A 793 -46.92 33.94 -13.32
C ASN A 793 -45.67 34.47 -14.02
N LEU A 794 -44.80 33.59 -14.54
CA LEU A 794 -43.67 34.00 -15.37
C LEU A 794 -44.20 34.58 -16.69
N VAL A 795 -43.89 35.85 -16.99
CA VAL A 795 -44.39 36.58 -18.16
C VAL A 795 -43.31 36.92 -19.18
N ALA A 796 -42.04 37.00 -18.77
CA ALA A 796 -40.91 37.18 -19.66
C ALA A 796 -39.62 36.66 -19.01
N SER A 797 -38.60 36.39 -19.84
CA SER A 797 -37.25 36.07 -19.39
C SER A 797 -36.21 36.65 -20.35
N ASP A 798 -35.13 37.22 -19.83
CA ASP A 798 -33.98 37.66 -20.64
C ASP A 798 -32.64 37.25 -20.02
N LYS A 799 -31.57 37.37 -20.81
CA LYS A 799 -30.20 37.17 -20.38
C LYS A 799 -29.33 38.29 -20.92
N GLN A 800 -28.57 38.93 -20.06
CA GLN A 800 -27.60 39.95 -20.45
C GLN A 800 -26.24 39.75 -19.81
N ARG A 801 -25.19 40.25 -20.49
CA ARG A 801 -23.84 40.30 -19.94
C ARG A 801 -23.62 41.66 -19.32
N ILE A 802 -23.35 41.70 -18.02
CA ILE A 802 -23.07 42.94 -17.31
C ILE A 802 -21.63 43.37 -17.59
N ALA A 803 -21.44 44.65 -17.92
CA ALA A 803 -20.11 45.22 -18.06
C ALA A 803 -19.42 45.23 -16.70
N THR A 804 -18.23 44.64 -16.63
CA THR A 804 -17.44 44.59 -15.38
C THR A 804 -16.25 45.53 -15.51
N GLY A 805 -15.93 46.25 -14.42
CA GLY A 805 -14.76 47.11 -14.34
C GLY A 805 -13.46 46.30 -14.13
N ASN A 806 -12.46 46.91 -13.49
CA ASN A 806 -11.26 46.20 -13.06
C ASN A 806 -11.42 45.50 -11.70
N GLU A 807 -12.49 45.80 -10.98
CA GLU A 807 -12.77 45.31 -9.63
C GLU A 807 -14.24 44.91 -9.51
N ILE A 808 -14.51 43.87 -8.73
CA ILE A 808 -15.86 43.44 -8.35
C ILE A 808 -15.90 43.29 -6.83
N PRO A 809 -16.58 44.20 -6.11
CA PRO A 809 -16.83 44.03 -4.69
C PRO A 809 -17.83 42.88 -4.51
N PHE A 810 -17.47 41.88 -3.72
CA PHE A 810 -18.35 40.75 -3.38
C PHE A 810 -19.22 41.06 -2.18
N ASP A 811 -18.57 41.57 -1.13
CA ASP A 811 -19.15 42.02 0.11
C ASP A 811 -18.21 43.07 0.72
N GLN A 812 -18.50 43.50 1.95
CA GLN A 812 -17.66 44.45 2.69
C GLN A 812 -16.27 43.89 3.08
N TYR A 813 -16.03 42.59 2.93
CA TYR A 813 -14.81 41.91 3.35
C TYR A 813 -13.87 41.59 2.18
N TYR A 814 -14.38 41.52 0.95
CA TYR A 814 -13.60 41.04 -0.19
C TYR A 814 -13.94 41.70 -1.51
N THR A 815 -12.91 42.16 -2.21
CA THR A 815 -13.02 42.67 -3.59
C THR A 815 -12.12 41.86 -4.51
N VAL A 816 -12.67 41.37 -5.62
CA VAL A 816 -11.91 40.64 -6.64
C VAL A 816 -11.36 41.62 -7.67
N ILE A 817 -10.04 41.65 -7.83
CA ILE A 817 -9.35 42.53 -8.77
C ILE A 817 -8.86 41.73 -9.97
N LYS A 818 -9.12 42.24 -11.18
CA LYS A 818 -8.61 41.71 -12.45
C LYS A 818 -7.14 42.10 -12.62
N GLY A 819 -6.30 41.17 -13.06
CA GLY A 819 -4.90 41.48 -13.37
C GLY A 819 -3.96 40.29 -13.24
N TYR A 820 -2.68 40.60 -13.06
CA TYR A 820 -1.61 39.61 -12.97
C TYR A 820 -1.09 39.51 -11.54
N GLY A 821 -0.69 38.31 -11.16
CA GLY A 821 -0.03 38.03 -9.90
C GLY A 821 1.14 37.08 -10.09
N ALA A 822 1.94 36.95 -9.05
CA ALA A 822 2.93 35.92 -8.92
C ALA A 822 3.02 35.45 -7.48
N ASN A 823 3.37 34.20 -7.25
CA ASN A 823 3.63 33.71 -5.92
C ASN A 823 4.82 32.75 -5.88
N THR A 824 5.47 32.70 -4.72
CA THR A 824 6.48 31.70 -4.40
C THR A 824 6.16 31.05 -3.06
N ASN A 825 6.47 29.77 -2.94
CA ASN A 825 6.25 29.00 -1.73
C ASN A 825 7.41 28.04 -1.45
N VAL A 826 7.61 27.76 -0.17
CA VAL A 826 8.48 26.70 0.32
C VAL A 826 7.82 26.01 1.52
N GLY A 827 7.86 24.69 1.56
CA GLY A 827 7.25 23.88 2.60
C GLY A 827 8.14 22.72 3.03
N LEU A 828 8.28 22.52 4.34
CA LEU A 828 8.84 21.32 4.94
C LEU A 828 7.70 20.44 5.43
N VAL A 829 7.57 19.24 4.85
CA VAL A 829 6.49 18.30 5.15
C VAL A 829 7.07 17.03 5.76
N GLY A 830 6.57 16.67 6.94
CA GLY A 830 6.88 15.42 7.60
C GLY A 830 5.63 14.58 7.83
N ASP A 831 5.65 13.30 7.46
CA ASP A 831 4.58 12.34 7.78
C ASP A 831 5.17 10.98 8.13
N ASN A 832 4.96 10.56 9.37
CA ASN A 832 5.22 9.21 9.85
C ASN A 832 4.01 8.70 10.64
N SER A 833 2.83 8.84 10.05
CA SER A 833 1.58 8.33 10.60
C SER A 833 1.28 6.90 10.14
N TYR A 834 0.54 6.15 10.95
CA TYR A 834 0.05 4.81 10.66
C TYR A 834 -1.47 4.83 10.70
N PHE A 835 -2.09 4.51 9.57
CA PHE A 835 -3.54 4.59 9.40
C PHE A 835 -4.24 3.36 9.97
N GLY A 836 -5.39 3.60 10.59
CA GLY A 836 -6.38 2.58 10.91
C GLY A 836 -7.54 2.63 9.93
N LEU A 837 -8.74 2.31 10.44
CA LEU A 837 -9.96 2.18 9.64
C LEU A 837 -10.43 3.51 9.05
N THR A 838 -10.48 4.55 9.89
CA THR A 838 -11.04 5.86 9.50
C THR A 838 -10.23 7.04 10.03
N SER A 839 -9.10 6.81 10.72
CA SER A 839 -8.08 7.85 10.95
C SER A 839 -6.68 7.28 11.24
N PRO A 840 -5.62 8.11 11.25
CA PRO A 840 -4.34 7.73 11.85
C PRO A 840 -4.49 7.28 13.31
N LEU A 841 -3.93 6.11 13.63
CA LEU A 841 -3.95 5.52 14.97
C LEU A 841 -2.66 5.77 15.77
N ALA A 842 -1.54 5.96 15.08
CA ALA A 842 -0.24 6.19 15.71
C ALA A 842 0.65 7.07 14.82
N GLY A 843 1.70 7.63 15.41
CA GLY A 843 2.70 8.40 14.68
C GLY A 843 2.48 9.91 14.73
N HIS A 844 2.99 10.63 13.74
CA HIS A 844 2.91 12.10 13.70
C HIS A 844 2.99 12.61 12.26
N ARG A 845 2.52 13.84 12.05
CA ARG A 845 2.66 14.58 10.80
C ARG A 845 2.75 16.08 11.06
N PHE A 846 3.51 16.79 10.25
CA PHE A 846 3.67 18.24 10.35
C PHE A 846 3.96 18.88 8.99
N ARG A 847 3.54 20.13 8.83
CA ARG A 847 3.81 20.98 7.67
C ARG A 847 4.15 22.37 8.17
N LEU A 848 5.32 22.84 7.75
CA LEU A 848 5.77 24.22 7.96
C LEU A 848 5.95 24.84 6.57
N SER A 849 5.16 25.85 6.21
CA SER A 849 5.35 26.54 4.93
C SER A 849 5.37 28.06 5.07
N ALA A 850 6.09 28.69 4.15
CA ALA A 850 6.16 30.13 3.98
C ALA A 850 5.86 30.46 2.53
N GLU A 851 5.07 31.50 2.31
CA GLU A 851 4.54 31.88 1.01
C GLU A 851 4.58 33.40 0.85
N GLN A 852 4.83 33.84 -0.38
CA GLN A 852 4.83 35.25 -0.75
C GLN A 852 4.04 35.43 -2.03
N TYR A 853 3.05 36.32 -1.99
CA TYR A 853 2.24 36.73 -3.13
C TYR A 853 2.58 38.17 -3.55
N PHE A 854 2.56 38.40 -4.86
CA PHE A 854 2.88 39.64 -5.53
C PHE A 854 1.80 39.99 -6.57
N GLY A 855 1.66 41.28 -6.88
CA GLY A 855 0.65 41.78 -7.82
C GLY A 855 -0.57 42.33 -7.08
N ASN A 856 -1.76 42.07 -7.62
CA ASN A 856 -3.03 42.55 -7.04
C ASN A 856 -3.28 42.02 -5.62
N ASP A 857 -2.98 40.74 -5.39
CA ASP A 857 -3.05 40.12 -4.07
C ASP A 857 -1.62 40.10 -3.50
N SER A 858 -1.25 41.05 -2.61
CA SER A 858 0.11 41.12 -2.06
C SER A 858 0.15 40.85 -0.55
N TYR A 859 0.70 39.68 -0.19
CA TYR A 859 0.82 39.25 1.19
C TYR A 859 1.91 38.23 1.42
N THR A 860 2.36 38.12 2.65
CA THR A 860 3.23 37.04 3.14
C THR A 860 2.40 36.11 4.03
N ALA A 861 2.52 34.80 3.87
CA ALA A 861 1.81 33.84 4.70
C ALA A 861 2.73 32.78 5.31
N PHE A 862 2.40 32.36 6.54
CA PHE A 862 3.05 31.25 7.22
C PHE A 862 2.01 30.23 7.68
N LEU A 863 2.31 28.95 7.46
CA LEU A 863 1.50 27.82 7.93
C LEU A 863 2.32 26.97 8.90
N ILE A 864 1.72 26.66 10.04
CA ILE A 864 2.22 25.73 11.04
C ILE A 864 1.10 24.73 11.34
N ASP A 865 1.16 23.54 10.73
CA ASP A 865 0.24 22.43 11.01
C ASP A 865 1.03 21.27 11.62
N GLY A 866 0.67 20.84 12.83
CA GLY A 866 1.31 19.76 13.56
C GLY A 866 0.28 18.83 14.19
N ARG A 867 0.46 17.53 14.02
CA ARG A 867 -0.46 16.51 14.52
C ARG A 867 0.29 15.31 15.09
N LYS A 868 -0.18 14.82 16.24
CA LYS A 868 0.43 13.69 16.97
C LYS A 868 -0.63 12.68 17.38
N TYR A 869 -0.33 11.40 17.20
CA TYR A 869 -1.22 10.29 17.50
C TYR A 869 -0.55 9.36 18.52
N PHE A 870 -1.11 9.30 19.72
CA PHE A 870 -0.66 8.43 20.80
C PHE A 870 -1.58 7.21 20.88
N ARG A 871 -1.07 6.05 20.45
CA ARG A 871 -1.80 4.79 20.55
C ARG A 871 -1.77 4.28 22.00
N LEU A 872 -2.95 4.22 22.62
CA LEU A 872 -3.20 3.71 23.98
C LEU A 872 -4.24 2.57 23.88
N SER A 873 -3.85 1.45 23.25
CA SER A 873 -4.78 0.38 22.85
C SER A 873 -5.79 0.03 23.96
N PRO A 874 -7.12 0.05 23.69
CA PRO A 874 -7.78 0.14 22.39
C PRO A 874 -8.06 1.57 21.89
N PHE A 875 -7.64 2.62 22.61
CA PHE A 875 -7.88 4.02 22.24
C PHE A 875 -6.70 4.67 21.50
N THR A 876 -6.97 5.79 20.84
CA THR A 876 -5.95 6.69 20.30
C THR A 876 -6.25 8.11 20.75
N LEU A 877 -5.28 8.74 21.41
CA LEU A 877 -5.32 10.17 21.70
C LEU A 877 -4.66 10.92 20.53
N ALA A 878 -5.44 11.72 19.82
CA ALA A 878 -4.99 12.55 18.72
C ALA A 878 -4.94 14.01 19.14
N VAL A 879 -3.84 14.69 18.86
CA VAL A 879 -3.67 16.12 19.13
C VAL A 879 -3.33 16.82 17.82
N ARG A 880 -3.94 17.97 17.56
CA ARG A 880 -3.67 18.83 16.40
C ARG A 880 -3.46 20.29 16.82
N SER A 881 -2.62 21.00 16.06
CA SER A 881 -2.56 22.45 16.03
C SER A 881 -2.36 22.89 14.57
N THR A 882 -3.15 23.84 14.12
CA THR A 882 -3.08 24.37 12.74
C THR A 882 -3.21 25.88 12.81
N ASN A 883 -2.15 26.59 12.40
CA ASN A 883 -2.09 28.04 12.46
C ASN A 883 -1.71 28.57 11.10
N TYR A 884 -2.48 29.53 10.60
CA TYR A 884 -2.24 30.18 9.32
C TYR A 884 -2.20 31.69 9.54
N LEU A 885 -1.07 32.31 9.23
CA LEU A 885 -0.81 33.71 9.55
C LEU A 885 -0.57 34.47 8.24
N ARG A 886 -1.58 35.19 7.73
CA ARG A 886 -1.47 36.04 6.54
C ARG A 886 -1.19 37.49 6.94
N PHE A 887 -0.16 38.07 6.37
CA PHE A 887 0.27 39.46 6.57
C PHE A 887 0.06 40.23 5.27
N GLU A 888 -1.02 41.00 5.23
CA GLU A 888 -1.48 41.76 4.07
C GLU A 888 -1.20 43.26 4.27
N LYS A 889 -0.99 44.01 3.19
CA LYS A 889 -0.96 45.49 3.25
C LYS A 889 -2.37 46.09 3.32
N GLU A 890 -3.33 45.46 2.64
CA GLU A 890 -4.74 45.83 2.63
C GLU A 890 -5.58 44.58 2.91
N THR A 891 -6.32 44.58 4.04
CA THR A 891 -7.04 43.41 4.58
C THR A 891 -8.23 42.93 3.75
N ASN A 892 -8.64 43.65 2.71
CA ASN A 892 -9.82 43.32 1.89
C ASN A 892 -9.45 42.75 0.50
N SER A 893 -8.16 42.57 0.22
CA SER A 893 -7.66 42.06 -1.06
C SER A 893 -7.84 40.54 -1.20
N VAL A 894 -7.93 39.81 -0.07
CA VAL A 894 -8.10 38.36 -0.05
C VAL A 894 -9.17 37.98 0.97
N TYR A 895 -10.11 37.10 0.58
CA TYR A 895 -11.19 36.66 1.47
C TYR A 895 -10.65 36.16 2.82
N PRO A 896 -11.22 36.59 3.96
CA PRO A 896 -10.74 36.22 5.29
C PRO A 896 -11.04 34.75 5.62
N PHE A 897 -10.25 34.16 6.52
CA PHE A 897 -10.47 32.79 6.99
C PHE A 897 -11.64 32.72 7.93
N PHE A 898 -12.62 31.86 7.63
CA PHE A 898 -13.70 31.53 8.54
C PHE A 898 -13.38 30.27 9.35
N ILE A 899 -13.31 30.37 10.68
CA ILE A 899 -12.95 29.22 11.56
C ILE A 899 -14.06 28.17 11.71
N GLY A 900 -15.28 28.48 11.26
CA GLY A 900 -16.39 27.53 11.18
C GLY A 900 -16.44 26.72 9.88
N ASN A 901 -15.46 26.89 8.99
CA ASN A 901 -15.34 26.04 7.80
C ASN A 901 -15.20 24.56 8.17
N MET A 902 -15.67 23.69 7.28
CA MET A 902 -15.61 22.24 7.45
C MET A 902 -14.18 21.78 7.78
N GLY A 903 -14.04 20.95 8.82
CA GLY A 903 -12.75 20.45 9.29
C GLY A 903 -11.96 21.37 10.25
N PHE A 904 -12.43 22.60 10.51
CA PHE A 904 -11.89 23.49 11.54
C PHE A 904 -12.62 23.29 12.88
N VAL A 905 -13.31 24.29 13.41
CA VAL A 905 -14.01 24.18 14.71
C VAL A 905 -15.41 23.63 14.49
N ARG A 906 -15.64 22.37 14.89
CA ARG A 906 -16.97 21.72 14.75
C ARG A 906 -18.03 22.44 15.58
N GLY A 907 -19.22 22.60 15.01
CA GLY A 907 -20.38 23.24 15.66
C GLY A 907 -20.56 24.73 15.33
N LEU A 908 -19.61 25.35 14.62
CA LEU A 908 -19.72 26.74 14.14
C LEU A 908 -20.28 26.84 12.71
N GLY A 909 -20.09 25.83 11.87
CA GLY A 909 -20.68 25.75 10.53
C GLY A 909 -20.89 24.28 10.13
N SER A 910 -21.79 24.02 9.18
CA SER A 910 -22.11 22.70 8.64
C SER A 910 -22.64 22.83 7.21
N VAL A 911 -22.54 21.76 6.41
CA VAL A 911 -23.19 21.65 5.08
C VAL A 911 -24.72 21.84 5.16
N ILE A 912 -25.30 21.62 6.35
CA ILE A 912 -26.76 21.58 6.57
C ILE A 912 -27.28 22.85 7.27
N SER A 913 -26.45 23.57 8.02
CA SER A 913 -26.84 24.79 8.76
C SER A 913 -25.61 25.62 9.11
N SER A 914 -25.68 26.94 8.89
CA SER A 914 -24.56 27.87 9.06
C SER A 914 -24.90 29.08 9.93
N ASN A 915 -26.02 29.08 10.67
CA ASN A 915 -26.39 30.26 11.45
C ASN A 915 -25.65 30.32 12.79
N VAL A 916 -24.54 31.07 12.81
CA VAL A 916 -23.72 31.36 13.99
C VAL A 916 -24.39 32.37 14.94
N GLU A 917 -25.40 33.10 14.48
CA GLU A 917 -26.07 34.13 15.26
C GLU A 917 -26.91 33.50 16.39
N GLU A 918 -27.44 32.30 16.16
CA GLU A 918 -28.16 31.51 17.17
C GLU A 918 -27.32 31.09 18.39
N ILE A 919 -25.97 31.09 18.30
CA ILE A 919 -25.07 30.91 19.46
C ILE A 919 -24.57 32.26 20.01
N GLY A 920 -25.17 33.34 19.53
CA GLY A 920 -24.89 34.71 19.95
C GLY A 920 -23.48 35.19 19.62
N LEU A 921 -22.96 34.73 18.46
CA LEU A 921 -21.76 35.25 17.81
C LEU A 921 -22.15 35.86 16.47
N SER A 922 -21.53 36.97 16.10
CA SER A 922 -21.64 37.49 14.74
C SER A 922 -20.63 36.79 13.82
N PHE A 923 -20.93 36.79 12.52
CA PHE A 923 -20.00 36.28 11.51
C PHE A 923 -18.66 37.02 11.52
N SER A 924 -18.68 38.34 11.75
CA SER A 924 -17.47 39.18 11.80
C SER A 924 -16.51 38.77 12.92
N GLN A 925 -16.97 38.14 14.00
CA GLN A 925 -16.12 37.61 15.09
C GLN A 925 -15.36 36.33 14.73
N LEU A 926 -15.74 35.65 13.65
CA LEU A 926 -15.23 34.32 13.27
C LEU A 926 -14.36 34.36 12.01
N ILE A 927 -14.13 35.55 11.46
CA ILE A 927 -13.34 35.77 10.25
C ILE A 927 -12.10 36.64 10.51
N GLY A 928 -11.01 36.34 9.81
CA GLY A 928 -9.81 37.18 9.83
C GLY A 928 -8.71 36.69 8.89
N SER A 929 -7.70 37.53 8.65
CA SER A 929 -6.51 37.20 7.85
C SER A 929 -5.57 36.21 8.56
N LYS A 930 -5.72 36.02 9.88
CA LYS A 930 -4.96 35.05 10.68
C LYS A 930 -5.92 34.11 11.40
N MET A 931 -5.57 32.83 11.45
CA MET A 931 -6.31 31.82 12.21
C MET A 931 -5.37 30.99 13.08
N MET A 932 -5.83 30.63 14.27
CA MET A 932 -5.19 29.66 15.15
C MET A 932 -6.21 28.60 15.56
N LEU A 933 -5.87 27.33 15.34
CA LEU A 933 -6.73 26.19 15.61
C LEU A 933 -5.98 25.16 16.47
N GLY A 934 -6.70 24.57 17.42
CA GLY A 934 -6.24 23.46 18.24
C GLY A 934 -7.34 22.40 18.35
N GLY A 935 -6.95 21.15 18.56
CA GLY A 935 -7.93 20.11 18.83
C GLY A 935 -7.35 18.86 19.46
N VAL A 936 -8.16 18.21 20.28
CA VAL A 936 -7.85 16.94 20.94
C VAL A 936 -9.00 15.98 20.65
N GLU A 937 -8.68 14.77 20.21
CA GLU A 937 -9.66 13.71 20.00
C GLU A 937 -9.24 12.43 20.72
N LEU A 938 -10.17 11.81 21.45
CA LEU A 938 -10.05 10.45 21.93
C LEU A 938 -10.84 9.54 20.99
N ARG A 939 -10.13 8.67 20.28
CA ARG A 939 -10.70 7.83 19.21
C ARG A 939 -10.74 6.37 19.64
N LEU A 940 -11.85 5.71 19.33
CA LEU A 940 -12.07 4.29 19.54
C LEU A 940 -12.50 3.65 18.21
N PRO A 941 -11.68 2.75 17.63
CA PRO A 941 -12.16 1.90 16.54
C PRO A 941 -13.32 1.05 17.03
N PHE A 942 -14.51 1.31 16.51
CA PHE A 942 -15.76 0.80 17.06
C PHE A 942 -16.21 -0.45 16.32
N THR A 943 -16.36 -0.38 14.99
CA THR A 943 -16.65 -1.55 14.15
C THR A 943 -15.55 -1.78 13.11
N GLY A 944 -15.10 -3.02 12.95
CA GLY A 944 -14.03 -3.37 12.00
C GLY A 944 -13.37 -4.72 12.31
N PRO A 945 -12.13 -4.97 11.84
CA PRO A 945 -11.39 -6.20 12.14
C PRO A 945 -11.21 -6.41 13.64
N ARG A 946 -11.34 -7.66 14.11
CA ARG A 946 -11.30 -8.03 15.54
C ARG A 946 -10.00 -7.62 16.25
N GLN A 947 -8.90 -7.48 15.50
CA GLN A 947 -7.61 -7.06 16.03
C GLN A 947 -7.57 -5.55 16.37
N LEU A 948 -8.41 -4.74 15.70
CA LEU A 948 -8.40 -3.28 15.81
C LEU A 948 -9.63 -2.71 16.53
N ALA A 949 -10.80 -3.27 16.25
CA ALA A 949 -12.09 -2.72 16.64
C ALA A 949 -12.77 -3.49 17.77
N LEU A 950 -13.58 -2.79 18.55
CA LEU A 950 -14.35 -3.36 19.65
C LEU A 950 -15.37 -4.40 19.17
N ILE A 951 -16.04 -4.11 18.04
CA ILE A 951 -17.08 -4.96 17.44
C ILE A 951 -16.57 -5.46 16.08
N PRO A 952 -16.43 -6.79 15.90
CA PRO A 952 -16.06 -7.38 14.62
C PRO A 952 -17.07 -7.03 13.52
N SER A 953 -16.61 -6.44 12.42
CA SER A 953 -17.42 -6.17 11.22
C SER A 953 -16.54 -6.19 9.97
N GLY A 954 -16.97 -6.90 8.93
CA GLY A 954 -16.31 -6.94 7.62
C GLY A 954 -16.84 -5.92 6.62
N PHE A 955 -17.87 -5.16 6.98
CA PHE A 955 -18.57 -4.25 6.07
C PHE A 955 -18.60 -2.80 6.59
N LEU A 956 -18.84 -2.61 7.90
CA LEU A 956 -18.88 -1.29 8.53
C LEU A 956 -17.55 -1.01 9.23
N LEU A 957 -16.77 -0.08 8.68
CA LEU A 957 -15.51 0.39 9.24
C LEU A 957 -15.73 1.75 9.90
N THR A 958 -15.71 1.80 11.23
CA THR A 958 -16.10 3.02 11.97
C THR A 958 -15.21 3.31 13.17
N ASP A 959 -14.94 4.61 13.41
CA ASP A 959 -14.33 5.10 14.64
C ASP A 959 -15.31 6.03 15.38
N LEU A 960 -15.47 5.83 16.69
CA LEU A 960 -16.14 6.78 17.58
C LEU A 960 -15.11 7.74 18.17
N ASN A 961 -15.39 9.04 18.12
CA ASN A 961 -14.47 10.05 18.63
C ASN A 961 -15.17 10.99 19.61
N LEU A 962 -14.57 11.16 20.79
CA LEU A 962 -14.82 12.33 21.64
C LEU A 962 -13.83 13.41 21.24
N PHE A 963 -14.28 14.65 21.12
CA PHE A 963 -13.39 15.74 20.70
C PHE A 963 -13.58 17.02 21.49
N VAL A 964 -12.51 17.80 21.51
CA VAL A 964 -12.48 19.20 21.91
C VAL A 964 -11.76 19.96 20.79
N ASP A 965 -12.43 20.93 20.19
CA ASP A 965 -11.84 21.85 19.22
C ASP A 965 -11.76 23.25 19.82
N ALA A 966 -10.73 24.01 19.47
CA ALA A 966 -10.61 25.41 19.81
C ALA A 966 -10.11 26.18 18.60
N GLY A 967 -10.63 27.39 18.39
CA GLY A 967 -10.18 28.25 17.30
C GLY A 967 -10.47 29.72 17.54
N MET A 968 -9.67 30.56 16.89
CA MET A 968 -9.85 32.01 16.83
C MET A 968 -9.39 32.54 15.48
N ALA A 969 -10.01 33.64 15.05
CA ALA A 969 -9.57 34.43 13.91
C ALA A 969 -9.35 35.89 14.33
N PHE A 970 -8.37 36.54 13.70
CA PHE A 970 -8.00 37.93 13.96
C PHE A 970 -7.23 38.50 12.76
N ASP A 971 -7.03 39.82 12.71
CA ASP A 971 -6.28 40.47 11.63
C ASP A 971 -4.92 41.00 12.09
N ASP A 972 -4.84 41.54 13.30
CA ASP A 972 -3.59 42.06 13.87
C ASP A 972 -3.33 41.51 15.29
N PHE A 973 -2.06 41.32 15.65
CA PHE A 973 -1.69 40.90 17.00
C PHE A 973 -1.97 41.97 18.07
N ASN A 974 -2.07 43.24 17.69
CA ASN A 974 -2.47 44.34 18.58
C ASN A 974 -3.94 44.22 19.03
N GLU A 975 -4.78 43.43 18.34
CA GLU A 975 -6.17 43.18 18.75
C GLU A 975 -6.26 42.49 20.12
N PHE A 976 -5.23 41.75 20.54
CA PHE A 976 -5.20 41.09 21.86
C PHE A 976 -5.08 42.09 23.01
N SER A 977 -4.43 43.25 22.79
CA SER A 977 -4.36 44.34 23.77
C SER A 977 -5.51 45.33 23.61
N GLU A 978 -5.77 45.78 22.38
CA GLU A 978 -6.61 46.94 22.11
C GLU A 978 -8.03 46.61 21.65
N GLY A 979 -8.28 45.39 21.16
CA GLY A 979 -9.50 45.00 20.47
C GLY A 979 -9.66 45.60 19.06
N LYS A 980 -10.66 45.13 18.32
CA LYS A 980 -11.06 45.63 17.00
C LYS A 980 -12.58 45.85 16.97
N GLU A 981 -13.02 46.87 16.26
CA GLU A 981 -14.44 47.10 16.01
C GLU A 981 -15.02 45.93 15.20
N ARG A 982 -16.01 45.25 15.77
CA ARG A 982 -16.72 44.13 15.18
C ARG A 982 -18.21 44.28 15.51
N ASP A 983 -19.06 43.74 14.64
CA ASP A 983 -20.47 43.61 14.94
C ASP A 983 -20.65 42.63 16.10
N VAL A 984 -21.46 43.00 17.09
CA VAL A 984 -21.82 42.16 18.23
C VAL A 984 -23.34 42.12 18.33
N ILE A 985 -23.89 40.93 18.59
CA ILE A 985 -25.33 40.76 18.76
C ILE A 985 -25.77 41.38 20.08
N ILE A 986 -26.79 42.24 20.03
CA ILE A 986 -27.37 42.89 21.20
C ILE A 986 -28.12 41.85 22.05
N ARG A 987 -27.90 41.90 23.37
CA ARG A 987 -28.58 41.04 24.35
C ARG A 987 -29.37 41.86 25.36
N ASP A 988 -30.51 41.34 25.80
CA ASP A 988 -31.30 41.91 26.90
C ASP A 988 -30.63 41.68 28.27
N ASP A 989 -31.18 42.28 29.33
CA ASP A 989 -30.68 42.15 30.72
C ASP A 989 -30.71 40.70 31.25
N ASN A 990 -31.45 39.81 30.59
CA ASN A 990 -31.53 38.38 30.89
C ASN A 990 -30.57 37.53 30.02
N GLY A 991 -29.84 38.15 29.10
CA GLY A 991 -28.86 37.51 28.20
C GLY A 991 -29.43 36.93 26.91
N ASN A 992 -30.71 37.16 26.59
CA ASN A 992 -31.35 36.71 25.35
C ASN A 992 -31.02 37.65 24.19
N ILE A 993 -30.96 37.12 22.96
CA ILE A 993 -30.75 37.91 21.74
C ILE A 993 -31.96 38.83 21.51
N VAL A 994 -31.72 40.12 21.29
CA VAL A 994 -32.77 41.06 20.91
C VAL A 994 -33.05 40.92 19.42
N LEU A 995 -34.30 40.59 19.07
CA LEU A 995 -34.75 40.36 17.70
C LEU A 995 -35.61 41.52 17.18
N ASP A 996 -35.54 41.80 15.88
CA ASP A 996 -36.42 42.73 15.17
C ASP A 996 -37.82 42.13 14.92
N GLU A 997 -38.74 42.91 14.36
CA GLU A 997 -40.12 42.48 14.05
C GLU A 997 -40.18 41.30 13.05
N ASN A 998 -39.09 41.03 12.33
CA ASN A 998 -38.94 39.93 11.37
C ASN A 998 -38.18 38.74 11.96
N GLY A 999 -37.76 38.79 13.23
CA GLY A 999 -37.00 37.74 13.91
C GLY A 999 -35.49 37.75 13.67
N ASN A 1000 -34.91 38.84 13.15
CA ASN A 1000 -33.46 38.97 12.94
C ASN A 1000 -32.77 39.61 14.15
N PRO A 1001 -31.51 39.26 14.47
CA PRO A 1001 -30.78 39.88 15.57
C PRO A 1001 -30.46 41.36 15.31
N PHE A 1002 -30.54 42.20 16.36
CA PHE A 1002 -29.93 43.53 16.31
C PHE A 1002 -28.42 43.46 16.53
N TYR A 1003 -27.68 44.31 15.81
CA TYR A 1003 -26.23 44.42 15.87
C TYR A 1003 -25.79 45.78 16.42
N GLU A 1004 -24.71 45.78 17.19
CA GLU A 1004 -23.98 46.98 17.61
C GLU A 1004 -22.49 46.82 17.29
N ILE A 1005 -21.83 47.90 16.88
CA ILE A 1005 -20.38 47.90 16.67
C ILE A 1005 -19.72 48.11 18.02
N ARG A 1006 -18.94 47.12 18.47
CA ARG A 1006 -18.14 47.22 19.71
C ARG A 1006 -16.69 46.86 19.44
N LYS A 1007 -15.78 47.53 20.16
CA LYS A 1007 -14.36 47.16 20.16
C LYS A 1007 -14.16 45.95 21.06
N ILE A 1008 -13.90 44.79 20.47
CA ILE A 1008 -13.75 43.51 21.18
C ILE A 1008 -12.43 42.83 20.82
N LYS A 1009 -11.89 42.04 21.75
CA LYS A 1009 -10.70 41.20 21.52
C LYS A 1009 -11.05 39.97 20.68
N PRO A 1010 -10.07 39.31 20.03
CA PRO A 1010 -10.31 38.08 19.29
C PRO A 1010 -11.05 37.03 20.13
N THR A 1011 -12.16 36.52 19.60
CA THR A 1011 -12.98 35.53 20.31
C THR A 1011 -12.37 34.14 20.17
N LEU A 1012 -11.92 33.56 21.29
CA LEU A 1012 -11.58 32.13 21.34
C LEU A 1012 -12.86 31.32 21.48
N VAL A 1013 -13.18 30.54 20.45
CA VAL A 1013 -14.29 29.59 20.52
C VAL A 1013 -13.75 28.21 20.81
N THR A 1014 -14.29 27.57 21.86
CA THR A 1014 -14.04 26.16 22.16
C THR A 1014 -15.33 25.38 21.98
N THR A 1015 -15.26 24.20 21.37
CA THR A 1015 -16.40 23.30 21.21
C THR A 1015 -16.04 21.91 21.69
N VAL A 1016 -17.00 21.21 22.26
CA VAL A 1016 -16.85 19.83 22.72
C VAL A 1016 -17.93 18.97 22.09
N GLY A 1017 -17.64 17.70 21.82
CA GLY A 1017 -18.65 16.87 21.19
C GLY A 1017 -18.23 15.43 20.96
N VAL A 1018 -19.14 14.75 20.26
CA VAL A 1018 -18.98 13.37 19.81
C VAL A 1018 -19.13 13.31 18.31
N SER A 1019 -18.36 12.43 17.66
CA SER A 1019 -18.48 12.17 16.23
C SER A 1019 -18.30 10.69 15.95
N MET A 1020 -18.84 10.25 14.82
CA MET A 1020 -18.64 8.91 14.31
C MET A 1020 -18.09 9.04 12.90
N ARG A 1021 -16.88 8.54 12.67
CA ARG A 1021 -16.31 8.46 11.32
C ARG A 1021 -16.69 7.14 10.69
N ILE A 1022 -17.20 7.20 9.47
CA ILE A 1022 -17.66 6.04 8.71
C ILE A 1022 -16.87 6.03 7.42
N ASN A 1023 -16.03 5.01 7.23
CA ASN A 1023 -15.33 4.82 5.97
C ASN A 1023 -16.26 4.09 4.99
N LEU A 1024 -16.70 4.82 3.97
CA LEU A 1024 -17.48 4.28 2.87
C LEU A 1024 -16.52 3.75 1.79
N PHE A 1025 -16.24 2.45 1.89
CA PHE A 1025 -15.53 1.67 0.86
C PHE A 1025 -14.13 2.16 0.50
N GLY A 1026 -13.43 2.86 1.41
CA GLY A 1026 -12.11 3.46 1.17
C GLY A 1026 -12.13 4.76 0.37
N ALA A 1027 -13.31 5.24 -0.06
CA ALA A 1027 -13.44 6.36 -0.98
C ALA A 1027 -13.79 7.68 -0.29
N LEU A 1028 -14.63 7.62 0.74
CA LEU A 1028 -15.16 8.79 1.44
C LEU A 1028 -15.34 8.47 2.92
N ILE A 1029 -14.90 9.38 3.78
CA ILE A 1029 -15.23 9.35 5.20
C ILE A 1029 -16.34 10.35 5.45
N VAL A 1030 -17.45 9.81 5.93
CA VAL A 1030 -18.59 10.59 6.40
C VAL A 1030 -18.49 10.68 7.92
N GLU A 1031 -18.45 11.90 8.44
CA GLU A 1031 -18.32 12.17 9.87
C GLU A 1031 -19.52 13.01 10.34
N PRO A 1032 -20.65 12.38 10.68
CA PRO A 1032 -21.66 13.03 11.52
C PRO A 1032 -21.05 13.36 12.88
N TYR A 1033 -21.36 14.56 13.37
CA TYR A 1033 -20.96 15.01 14.69
C TYR A 1033 -22.09 15.73 15.42
N TYR A 1034 -22.00 15.71 16.74
CA TYR A 1034 -22.84 16.48 17.65
C TYR A 1034 -21.92 17.32 18.54
N ALA A 1035 -21.90 18.63 18.31
CA ALA A 1035 -20.95 19.57 18.90
C ALA A 1035 -21.67 20.65 19.69
N MET A 1036 -21.17 20.99 20.88
CA MET A 1036 -21.66 22.09 21.70
C MET A 1036 -20.59 23.17 21.81
N PRO A 1037 -20.86 24.40 21.31
CA PRO A 1037 -20.01 25.55 21.60
C PRO A 1037 -20.04 25.89 23.09
N MET A 1038 -18.87 26.05 23.70
CA MET A 1038 -18.70 26.39 25.12
C MET A 1038 -18.84 27.90 25.33
N LEU A 1039 -20.00 28.44 24.93
CA LEU A 1039 -20.38 29.85 25.02
C LEU A 1039 -21.71 29.99 25.76
N GLN A 1040 -22.02 31.19 26.25
CA GLN A 1040 -23.26 31.45 26.97
C GLN A 1040 -24.48 31.32 26.02
N GLY A 1041 -25.35 30.33 26.29
CA GLY A 1041 -26.46 29.95 25.43
C GLY A 1041 -26.13 28.86 24.40
N GLY A 1042 -24.94 28.26 24.46
CA GLY A 1042 -24.54 27.17 23.57
C GLY A 1042 -25.40 25.91 23.74
N SER A 1043 -25.92 25.39 22.64
CA SER A 1043 -26.65 24.12 22.57
C SER A 1043 -25.92 23.14 21.66
N PHE A 1044 -26.22 21.85 21.80
CA PHE A 1044 -25.65 20.85 20.91
C PHE A 1044 -26.23 20.97 19.51
N ARG A 1045 -25.35 20.95 18.52
CA ARG A 1045 -25.67 21.08 17.10
C ARG A 1045 -25.20 19.85 16.35
N PHE A 1046 -26.07 19.35 15.49
CA PHE A 1046 -25.71 18.33 14.52
C PHE A 1046 -24.98 18.96 13.34
N GLY A 1047 -23.94 18.30 12.87
CA GLY A 1047 -23.30 18.64 11.61
C GLY A 1047 -22.69 17.43 10.93
N LEU A 1048 -22.20 17.66 9.73
CA LEU A 1048 -21.69 16.61 8.85
C LEU A 1048 -20.42 17.10 8.17
N ASN A 1049 -19.31 16.39 8.38
CA ASN A 1049 -18.10 16.58 7.57
C ASN A 1049 -18.02 15.49 6.50
N LEU A 1050 -17.53 15.88 5.32
CA LEU A 1050 -17.17 14.98 4.23
C LEU A 1050 -15.66 15.09 4.01
N ILE A 1051 -14.96 13.98 4.24
CA ILE A 1051 -13.50 13.91 4.17
C ILE A 1051 -13.15 12.87 3.11
N PRO A 1052 -12.20 13.14 2.19
CA PRO A 1052 -11.72 12.10 1.29
C PRO A 1052 -11.31 10.82 2.05
N GLY A 1053 -11.72 9.67 1.53
CA GLY A 1053 -11.26 8.37 2.03
C GLY A 1053 -9.82 8.10 1.63
N TRP A 1054 -9.24 7.04 2.20
CA TRP A 1054 -7.88 6.59 1.96
C TRP A 1054 -7.80 5.07 2.01
#